data_AF-A0A7S4EC28-F1
#
_entry.id   AF-A0A7S4EC28-F1
#
_cell.length_a   1.000
_cell.length_b   1.000
_cell.length_c   1.000
_cell.angle_alpha   90.00
_cell.angle_beta   90.00
_cell.angle_gamma   90.00
#
_symmetry.space_group_name_H-M   'P 1'
#
loop_
_entity.id
_entity.type
_entity.pdbx_description
1 polymer ?
#
loop_
_entity_poly.entity_id
_entity_poly.type
_entity_poly.pdbx_seq_one_letter_code
_entity_poly.pdbx_strand_id
1 'polypeptide(L)'
;MAQKPVLVSFLLLVFVVTLGSSWRDAMTMCQEVHVEPRNEMHLVYAIEASSANEQQQQLDLLTQSAWSAFSVGCDALRCRRRLHAHVFYWRIPKHALEDSLAPLIFRGFRISTHETDFDSAVTRQRKVWGYRGHEKSLQQKLMHAANYYRFYAPSLLRERYSAELFLYLDTDVLFMRPGLDGLFSSTTPIPIVSAGVQRLQTCRMDRMLLLNDPRLAGLGLRPDDPCLTDSVMLVNISAWIAANTTQRVEMYLAQNAVKKLWHLGSMPPLMIVLAGKWAQLPGIADGKGSNCGSVGRYRGSLLVHPFRERCLSLPVPPRPRLCAAFRPGSSLTGSMRIAHMHSTALARLLGVELLHGHDMCDVVLALGHVPRTTNPKSVRIVFKPSNTEATTLNEADRSAIMVSDNGFIDAMWRAKGQASIRLQLVEDVRPVGVMHKVRPIAFGPGEARVPLLCYHGNHMHIQSLLPVLGDIRNPFKLRVLVEPRATKALAKQVDALEWRAGMVDFVAYDPRKIYQHLAECDLGLAPSEVAPAGDVGQVARQTAPSFVQVDEQPEDMVKRCKRTSNAGRAFVFMQLGVPAIVDACPESVLFSSFNEKPTVLVSYRHAAWSQLIADVLADPWLRRELSSNSHAFAVRHLTTRAQATKLLHRVGCTSLIANHSDDVI
;
A
#
# COMPACT_ATOMS: atom_id res chain seq x y z
N MET A 1 21.14 28.15 44.56
CA MET A 1 19.89 27.42 44.24
C MET A 1 19.98 26.95 42.79
N ALA A 2 19.61 25.71 42.48
CA ALA A 2 19.70 25.17 41.12
C ALA A 2 18.30 24.99 40.52
N GLN A 3 18.05 25.58 39.35
CA GLN A 3 16.83 25.33 38.59
C GLN A 3 16.94 24.00 37.85
N LYS A 4 15.92 23.15 37.94
CA LYS A 4 15.77 21.95 37.10
C LYS A 4 15.02 22.34 35.81
N PRO A 5 15.37 21.78 34.65
CA PRO A 5 14.54 21.92 33.46
C PRO A 5 13.22 21.15 33.65
N VAL A 6 12.10 21.76 33.23
CA VAL A 6 10.80 21.09 33.19
C VAL A 6 10.69 20.33 31.87
N LEU A 7 10.46 19.02 31.95
CA LEU A 7 10.27 18.17 30.77
C LEU A 7 8.79 18.24 30.36
N VAL A 8 8.50 18.86 29.21
CA VAL A 8 7.13 18.96 28.68
C VAL A 8 6.80 17.73 27.86
N SER A 9 6.10 16.78 28.48
CA SER A 9 5.58 15.57 27.80
C SER A 9 4.30 15.89 27.02
N PHE A 10 4.34 15.80 25.69
CA PHE A 10 3.14 15.85 24.86
C PHE A 10 2.25 14.63 25.10
N LEU A 11 1.05 14.86 25.62
CA LEU A 11 0.08 13.82 25.98
C LEU A 11 -1.02 13.78 24.92
N LEU A 12 -0.99 12.75 24.06
CA LEU A 12 -1.90 12.63 22.92
C LEU A 12 -3.30 12.18 23.38
N LEU A 13 -4.25 13.12 23.46
CA LEU A 13 -5.60 12.83 23.96
C LEU A 13 -6.45 12.08 22.91
N VAL A 14 -6.74 10.80 23.14
CA VAL A 14 -7.59 9.99 22.26
C VAL A 14 -9.04 10.00 22.75
N PHE A 15 -9.95 10.57 21.95
CA PHE A 15 -11.39 10.53 22.23
C PHE A 15 -11.96 9.11 22.05
N VAL A 16 -12.37 8.48 23.15
CA VAL A 16 -13.11 7.21 23.13
C VAL A 16 -14.61 7.48 23.25
N VAL A 17 -15.32 7.47 22.12
CA VAL A 17 -16.78 7.44 22.09
C VAL A 17 -17.26 6.03 22.42
N THR A 18 -18.16 5.88 23.39
CA THR A 18 -18.65 4.59 23.88
C THR A 18 -19.65 3.93 22.93
N LEU A 19 -19.16 3.34 21.85
CA LEU A 19 -19.93 2.41 21.01
C LEU A 19 -20.03 1.02 21.67
N GLY A 20 -21.03 0.22 21.27
CA GLY A 20 -21.21 -1.16 21.73
C GLY A 20 -20.04 -2.08 21.36
N SER A 21 -19.88 -3.19 22.08
CA SER A 21 -18.74 -4.11 21.94
C SER A 21 -18.51 -4.60 20.51
N SER A 22 -19.55 -5.19 19.88
CA SER A 22 -19.49 -5.69 18.49
C SER A 22 -19.07 -4.64 17.46
N TRP A 23 -19.41 -3.37 17.70
CA TRP A 23 -19.03 -2.25 16.82
C TRP A 23 -17.57 -1.83 17.00
N ARG A 24 -16.95 -2.04 18.17
CA ARG A 24 -15.51 -1.81 18.38
C ARG A 24 -14.68 -2.83 17.62
N ASP A 25 -15.09 -4.11 17.66
CA ASP A 25 -14.41 -5.20 16.95
C ASP A 25 -14.47 -5.00 15.42
N ALA A 26 -15.60 -4.53 14.89
CA ALA A 26 -15.71 -4.17 13.47
C ALA A 26 -14.86 -2.93 13.10
N MET A 27 -14.70 -1.96 14.01
CA MET A 27 -13.87 -0.78 13.77
C MET A 27 -12.37 -1.10 13.77
N THR A 28 -11.88 -1.98 14.66
CA THR A 28 -10.46 -2.33 14.76
C THR A 28 -9.93 -3.09 13.54
N MET A 29 -10.79 -3.75 12.76
CA MET A 29 -10.39 -4.42 11.51
C MET A 29 -9.99 -3.47 10.37
N CYS A 30 -10.51 -2.22 10.36
CA CYS A 30 -10.51 -1.37 9.15
C CYS A 30 -9.77 -0.03 9.28
N GLN A 31 -9.40 0.39 10.50
CA GLN A 31 -8.29 1.33 10.68
C GLN A 31 -6.95 0.59 10.46
N GLU A 32 -5.86 1.34 10.24
CA GLU A 32 -4.51 0.81 10.46
C GLU A 32 -4.23 0.80 11.96
N VAL A 33 -5.03 0.04 12.71
CA VAL A 33 -4.69 -0.34 14.07
C VAL A 33 -3.39 -1.12 14.00
N HIS A 34 -2.37 -0.66 14.71
CA HIS A 34 -1.20 -1.46 15.05
C HIS A 34 -1.64 -2.58 16.01
N VAL A 35 -2.25 -3.61 15.43
CA VAL A 35 -2.42 -4.91 16.07
C VAL A 35 -1.02 -5.38 16.47
N GLU A 36 -0.80 -5.69 17.76
CA GLU A 36 0.48 -6.23 18.20
C GLU A 36 0.80 -7.48 17.36
N PRO A 37 2.01 -7.61 16.78
CA PRO A 37 2.35 -8.71 15.87
C PRO A 37 2.09 -10.13 16.40
N ARG A 38 2.09 -10.32 17.73
CA ARG A 38 1.69 -11.56 18.40
C ARG A 38 0.25 -12.02 18.08
N ASN A 39 -0.62 -11.08 17.74
CA ASN A 39 -2.03 -11.27 17.41
C ASN A 39 -2.29 -11.37 15.90
N GLU A 40 -1.24 -11.43 15.07
CA GLU A 40 -1.34 -11.74 13.64
C GLU A 40 -0.97 -13.21 13.36
N MET A 41 -1.55 -13.75 12.29
CA MET A 41 -1.26 -15.08 11.76
C MET A 41 -0.54 -14.92 10.42
N HIS A 42 0.79 -14.93 10.48
CA HIS A 42 1.64 -14.77 9.31
C HIS A 42 1.64 -16.04 8.45
N LEU A 43 1.04 -15.97 7.26
CA LEU A 43 1.16 -16.99 6.22
C LEU A 43 2.27 -16.59 5.24
N VAL A 44 3.13 -17.53 4.84
CA VAL A 44 4.33 -17.21 4.05
C VAL A 44 4.41 -18.09 2.82
N TYR A 45 4.45 -17.44 1.65
CA TYR A 45 4.60 -18.06 0.34
C TYR A 45 5.88 -17.54 -0.33
N ALA A 46 6.63 -18.40 -1.02
CA ALA A 46 7.77 -18.02 -1.85
C ALA A 46 7.59 -18.56 -3.28
N ILE A 47 7.50 -17.67 -4.28
CA ILE A 47 7.17 -18.03 -5.66
C ILE A 47 8.20 -17.52 -6.68
N GLU A 48 8.69 -18.43 -7.50
CA GLU A 48 9.61 -18.17 -8.62
C GLU A 48 9.04 -18.87 -9.85
N ALA A 49 9.19 -18.25 -11.02
CA ALA A 49 8.81 -18.85 -12.30
C ALA A 49 9.89 -18.60 -13.36
N SER A 50 10.14 -19.61 -14.20
CA SER A 50 11.06 -19.53 -15.34
C SER A 50 10.34 -19.55 -16.70
N SER A 51 9.01 -19.57 -16.72
CA SER A 51 8.19 -19.46 -17.94
C SER A 51 6.81 -18.85 -17.65
N ALA A 52 6.15 -18.30 -18.68
CA ALA A 52 4.81 -17.73 -18.56
C ALA A 52 3.75 -18.77 -18.10
N ASN A 53 3.86 -20.01 -18.57
CA ASN A 53 2.96 -21.10 -18.16
C ASN A 53 3.13 -21.45 -16.68
N GLU A 54 4.37 -21.49 -16.20
CA GLU A 54 4.69 -21.71 -14.80
C GLU A 54 4.25 -20.53 -13.92
N GLN A 55 4.45 -19.30 -14.40
CA GLN A 55 3.92 -18.09 -13.74
C GLN A 55 2.41 -18.19 -13.56
N GLN A 56 1.64 -18.51 -14.61
CA GLN A 56 0.18 -18.61 -14.47
C GLN A 56 -0.22 -19.75 -13.52
N GLN A 57 0.46 -20.91 -13.58
CA GLN A 57 0.19 -22.01 -12.64
C GLN A 57 0.49 -21.63 -11.18
N GLN A 58 1.61 -20.96 -10.92
CA GLN A 58 1.99 -20.47 -9.58
C GLN A 58 1.00 -19.42 -9.06
N LEU A 59 0.57 -18.48 -9.90
CA LEU A 59 -0.41 -17.45 -9.54
C LEU A 59 -1.81 -18.01 -9.29
N ASP A 60 -2.24 -19.00 -10.07
CA ASP A 60 -3.52 -19.70 -9.89
C ASP A 60 -3.54 -20.49 -8.57
N LEU A 61 -2.49 -21.26 -8.30
CA LEU A 61 -2.36 -22.07 -7.09
C LEU A 61 -2.20 -21.20 -5.83
N LEU A 62 -1.37 -20.14 -5.89
CA LEU A 62 -1.27 -19.15 -4.80
C LEU A 62 -2.64 -18.57 -4.45
N THR A 63 -3.40 -18.12 -5.44
CA THR A 63 -4.71 -17.50 -5.21
C THR A 63 -5.75 -18.50 -4.70
N GLN A 64 -5.70 -19.77 -5.12
CA GLN A 64 -6.50 -20.86 -4.52
C GLN A 64 -6.11 -21.11 -3.06
N SER A 65 -4.82 -21.24 -2.78
CA SER A 65 -4.29 -21.50 -1.43
C SER A 65 -4.67 -20.38 -0.47
N ALA A 66 -4.33 -19.14 -0.84
CA ALA A 66 -4.64 -17.93 -0.08
C ALA A 66 -6.16 -17.74 0.11
N TRP A 67 -6.98 -18.01 -0.92
CA TRP A 67 -8.43 -17.96 -0.75
C TRP A 67 -8.92 -18.99 0.27
N SER A 68 -8.50 -20.26 0.15
CA SER A 68 -8.94 -21.31 1.06
C SER A 68 -8.51 -21.05 2.51
N ALA A 69 -7.29 -20.52 2.73
CA ALA A 69 -6.81 -20.11 4.04
C ALA A 69 -7.70 -19.03 4.69
N PHE A 70 -8.13 -18.03 3.89
CA PHE A 70 -8.94 -16.90 4.35
C PHE A 70 -10.43 -17.22 4.53
N SER A 71 -11.01 -17.99 3.62
CA SER A 71 -12.45 -18.29 3.56
C SER A 71 -12.87 -19.55 4.34
N VAL A 72 -11.94 -20.51 4.50
CA VAL A 72 -12.21 -21.82 5.10
C VAL A 72 -11.28 -22.11 6.28
N GLY A 73 -10.04 -21.61 6.29
CA GLY A 73 -9.10 -21.83 7.41
C GLY A 73 -9.54 -21.19 8.73
N CYS A 74 -10.27 -20.07 8.65
CA CYS A 74 -11.08 -19.52 9.73
C CYS A 74 -12.56 -19.85 9.51
N ASP A 75 -13.36 -19.80 10.57
CA ASP A 75 -14.81 -19.95 10.51
C ASP A 75 -15.46 -18.73 9.82
N ALA A 76 -15.67 -18.81 8.50
CA ALA A 76 -16.40 -17.84 7.66
C ALA A 76 -16.11 -16.36 8.01
N LEU A 77 -14.85 -15.93 7.80
CA LEU A 77 -14.31 -14.59 8.11
C LEU A 77 -14.06 -14.26 9.59
N ARG A 78 -14.57 -15.05 10.55
CA ARG A 78 -14.43 -14.82 12.01
C ARG A 78 -13.08 -15.28 12.57
N CYS A 79 -11.98 -14.86 11.97
CA CYS A 79 -10.64 -15.13 12.50
C CYS A 79 -10.42 -14.38 13.83
N ARG A 80 -10.16 -15.11 14.93
CA ARG A 80 -9.79 -14.52 16.24
C ARG A 80 -8.48 -13.72 16.24
N ARG A 81 -7.64 -13.94 15.23
CA ARG A 81 -6.37 -13.24 14.98
C ARG A 81 -6.33 -12.77 13.52
N ARG A 82 -5.60 -11.69 13.23
CA ARG A 82 -5.58 -11.13 11.87
C ARG A 82 -4.74 -12.00 10.94
N LEU A 83 -5.34 -12.58 9.90
CA LEU A 83 -4.57 -13.25 8.83
C LEU A 83 -3.77 -12.23 8.03
N HIS A 84 -2.46 -12.48 7.86
CA HIS A 84 -1.57 -11.67 7.03
C HIS A 84 -0.72 -12.58 6.14
N ALA A 85 -0.94 -12.54 4.83
CA ALA A 85 -0.12 -13.28 3.87
C ALA A 85 1.09 -12.45 3.41
N HIS A 86 2.28 -13.04 3.45
CA HIS A 86 3.53 -12.51 2.95
C HIS A 86 3.93 -13.32 1.72
N VAL A 87 3.87 -12.69 0.54
CA VAL A 87 4.17 -13.34 -0.74
C VAL A 87 5.51 -12.81 -1.25
N PHE A 88 6.55 -13.60 -1.07
CA PHE A 88 7.88 -13.33 -1.61
C PHE A 88 7.92 -13.83 -3.05
N TYR A 89 8.38 -13.00 -3.99
CA TYR A 89 8.33 -13.33 -5.42
C TYR A 89 9.57 -12.89 -6.20
N TRP A 90 9.94 -13.71 -7.19
CA TRP A 90 11.05 -13.46 -8.11
C TRP A 90 10.68 -13.82 -9.55
N ARG A 91 11.18 -13.05 -10.52
CA ARG A 91 10.97 -13.22 -11.98
C ARG A 91 9.51 -13.19 -12.48
N ILE A 92 8.54 -13.01 -11.58
CA ILE A 92 7.13 -12.81 -11.88
C ILE A 92 6.85 -11.30 -11.96
N PRO A 93 6.26 -10.79 -13.06
CA PRO A 93 5.94 -9.37 -13.18
C PRO A 93 4.98 -8.92 -12.07
N LYS A 94 5.40 -7.90 -11.30
CA LYS A 94 4.65 -7.36 -10.15
C LYS A 94 3.17 -7.11 -10.44
N HIS A 95 2.84 -6.59 -11.62
CA HIS A 95 1.46 -6.32 -11.99
C HIS A 95 0.62 -7.60 -12.08
N ALA A 96 1.13 -8.69 -12.67
CA ALA A 96 0.42 -9.96 -12.78
C ALA A 96 0.18 -10.62 -11.39
N LEU A 97 1.11 -10.42 -10.45
CA LEU A 97 0.92 -10.85 -9.06
C LEU A 97 -0.16 -10.01 -8.36
N GLU A 98 -0.09 -8.69 -8.46
CA GLU A 98 -1.09 -7.77 -7.91
C GLU A 98 -2.49 -8.04 -8.49
N ASP A 99 -2.61 -8.24 -9.80
CA ASP A 99 -3.88 -8.48 -10.50
C ASP A 99 -4.48 -9.87 -10.19
N SER A 100 -3.64 -10.87 -9.86
CA SER A 100 -4.09 -12.19 -9.36
C SER A 100 -4.61 -12.11 -7.93
N LEU A 101 -3.95 -11.33 -7.06
CA LEU A 101 -4.27 -11.21 -5.64
C LEU A 101 -5.36 -10.16 -5.33
N ALA A 102 -5.66 -9.26 -6.27
CA ALA A 102 -6.64 -8.20 -6.06
C ALA A 102 -8.03 -8.66 -5.59
N PRO A 103 -8.61 -9.79 -6.05
CA PRO A 103 -9.88 -10.28 -5.52
C PRO A 103 -9.83 -10.69 -4.02
N LEU A 104 -8.66 -11.07 -3.52
CA LEU A 104 -8.45 -11.41 -2.11
C LEU A 104 -8.34 -10.14 -1.25
N ILE A 105 -7.55 -9.17 -1.72
CA ILE A 105 -7.42 -7.85 -1.11
C ILE A 105 -8.79 -7.14 -1.10
N PHE A 106 -9.61 -7.34 -2.13
CA PHE A 106 -11.00 -6.87 -2.17
C PHE A 106 -11.90 -7.53 -1.12
N ARG A 107 -11.63 -8.77 -0.69
CA ARG A 107 -12.33 -9.36 0.47
C ARG A 107 -11.68 -8.99 1.80
N GLY A 108 -10.81 -7.97 1.83
CA GLY A 108 -10.16 -7.48 3.03
C GLY A 108 -9.02 -8.36 3.56
N PHE A 109 -8.59 -9.38 2.81
CA PHE A 109 -7.43 -10.18 3.21
C PHE A 109 -6.17 -9.31 3.13
N ARG A 110 -5.49 -9.13 4.28
CA ARG A 110 -4.20 -8.42 4.35
C ARG A 110 -3.11 -9.25 3.66
N ILE A 111 -2.64 -8.76 2.51
CA ILE A 111 -1.54 -9.37 1.77
C ILE A 111 -0.42 -8.34 1.57
N SER A 112 0.83 -8.75 1.74
CA SER A 112 2.01 -7.95 1.40
C SER A 112 2.89 -8.73 0.44
N THR A 113 3.28 -8.07 -0.66
CA THR A 113 4.14 -8.65 -1.70
C THR A 113 5.56 -8.14 -1.58
N HIS A 114 6.53 -9.04 -1.65
CA HIS A 114 7.95 -8.77 -1.39
C HIS A 114 8.77 -9.19 -2.61
N GLU A 115 9.15 -8.22 -3.43
CA GLU A 115 10.04 -8.46 -4.56
C GLU A 115 11.41 -8.86 -4.00
N THR A 116 11.84 -10.09 -4.30
CA THR A 116 12.95 -10.73 -3.59
C THR A 116 13.86 -11.43 -4.59
N ASP A 117 15.09 -10.97 -4.74
CA ASP A 117 16.11 -11.72 -5.47
C ASP A 117 16.52 -12.96 -4.66
N PHE A 118 15.83 -14.07 -4.90
CA PHE A 118 16.16 -15.33 -4.24
C PHE A 118 17.57 -15.82 -4.60
N ASP A 119 18.14 -15.44 -5.75
CA ASP A 119 19.47 -15.90 -6.14
C ASP A 119 20.60 -15.27 -5.33
N SER A 120 20.39 -14.06 -4.78
CA SER A 120 21.26 -13.44 -3.78
C SER A 120 20.81 -13.68 -2.33
N ALA A 121 19.51 -13.84 -2.07
CA ALA A 121 18.99 -14.04 -0.71
C ALA A 121 19.18 -15.45 -0.12
N VAL A 122 19.53 -16.47 -0.92
CA VAL A 122 19.75 -17.84 -0.44
C VAL A 122 21.08 -18.43 -0.91
N THR A 123 21.70 -19.30 -0.09
CA THR A 123 23.01 -19.88 -0.38
C THR A 123 23.12 -20.52 -1.77
N ARG A 124 24.23 -20.23 -2.47
CA ARG A 124 24.56 -20.81 -3.78
C ARG A 124 24.90 -22.31 -3.72
N GLN A 125 25.07 -22.88 -2.52
CA GLN A 125 25.35 -24.31 -2.32
C GLN A 125 24.11 -25.23 -2.49
N ARG A 126 23.03 -24.73 -3.11
CA ARG A 126 21.75 -25.41 -3.37
C ARG A 126 21.80 -26.48 -4.48
N LYS A 127 22.80 -27.36 -4.46
CA LYS A 127 23.05 -28.35 -5.51
C LYS A 127 22.11 -29.56 -5.42
N VAL A 128 21.29 -29.76 -6.44
CA VAL A 128 20.41 -30.93 -6.60
C VAL A 128 21.02 -31.92 -7.58
N TRP A 129 21.25 -33.16 -7.14
CA TRP A 129 21.92 -34.18 -7.95
C TRP A 129 20.98 -34.97 -8.88
N GLY A 130 19.66 -34.91 -8.63
CA GLY A 130 18.66 -35.65 -9.39
C GLY A 130 18.66 -37.14 -9.07
N TYR A 131 17.64 -37.85 -9.56
CA TYR A 131 17.41 -39.27 -9.33
C TYR A 131 17.29 -39.99 -10.68
N ARG A 132 17.80 -41.23 -10.81
CA ARG A 132 17.78 -41.96 -12.09
C ARG A 132 16.33 -42.11 -12.57
N GLY A 133 16.07 -41.77 -13.84
CA GLY A 133 14.75 -41.89 -14.47
C GLY A 133 13.83 -40.66 -14.33
N HIS A 134 14.24 -39.61 -13.62
CA HIS A 134 13.45 -38.37 -13.54
C HIS A 134 13.81 -37.37 -14.65
N GLU A 135 12.81 -36.64 -15.13
CA GLU A 135 12.98 -35.59 -16.14
C GLU A 135 13.86 -34.42 -15.64
N LYS A 136 14.55 -33.77 -16.60
CA LYS A 136 15.28 -32.50 -16.37
C LYS A 136 14.39 -31.41 -15.77
N SER A 137 13.09 -31.40 -16.13
CA SER A 137 12.06 -30.48 -15.64
C SER A 137 11.94 -30.49 -14.11
N LEU A 138 11.96 -31.67 -13.49
CA LEU A 138 11.86 -31.82 -12.04
C LEU A 138 13.15 -31.38 -11.33
N GLN A 139 14.32 -31.68 -11.91
CA GLN A 139 15.60 -31.24 -11.35
C GLN A 139 15.72 -29.71 -11.37
N GLN A 140 15.29 -29.06 -12.46
CA GLN A 140 15.18 -27.60 -12.54
C GLN A 140 14.24 -27.05 -11.46
N LYS A 141 13.03 -27.62 -11.31
CA LYS A 141 12.08 -27.17 -10.30
C LYS A 141 12.59 -27.30 -8.86
N LEU A 142 13.35 -28.35 -8.56
CA LEU A 142 13.98 -28.52 -7.24
C LEU A 142 15.13 -27.53 -6.99
N MET A 143 15.74 -26.96 -8.03
CA MET A 143 16.84 -25.99 -7.93
C MET A 143 16.40 -24.52 -7.78
N HIS A 144 15.11 -24.19 -7.92
CA HIS A 144 14.61 -22.83 -7.71
C HIS A 144 15.01 -22.30 -6.34
N ALA A 145 15.49 -21.06 -6.31
CA ALA A 145 16.00 -20.44 -5.10
C ALA A 145 14.88 -20.15 -4.10
N ALA A 146 13.64 -19.91 -4.58
CA ALA A 146 12.44 -19.83 -3.75
C ALA A 146 12.26 -21.03 -2.81
N ASN A 147 12.59 -22.26 -3.24
CA ASN A 147 12.48 -23.46 -2.40
C ASN A 147 13.33 -23.35 -1.13
N TYR A 148 14.50 -22.69 -1.23
CA TYR A 148 15.45 -22.55 -0.12
C TYR A 148 15.14 -21.32 0.73
N TYR A 149 14.31 -20.38 0.25
CA TYR A 149 13.97 -19.14 0.97
C TYR A 149 13.26 -19.38 2.31
N ARG A 150 12.56 -20.52 2.45
CA ARG A 150 11.91 -20.95 3.70
C ARG A 150 12.88 -21.04 4.90
N PHE A 151 14.20 -21.08 4.68
CA PHE A 151 15.21 -21.08 5.73
C PHE A 151 15.63 -19.68 6.20
N TYR A 152 15.33 -18.63 5.42
CA TYR A 152 15.78 -17.24 5.63
C TYR A 152 14.62 -16.32 6.04
N ALA A 153 13.38 -16.70 5.70
CA ALA A 153 12.16 -16.05 6.16
C ALA A 153 12.10 -15.76 7.69
N PRO A 154 12.56 -16.63 8.62
CA PRO A 154 12.45 -16.37 10.06
C PRO A 154 13.07 -15.04 10.52
N SER A 155 14.31 -14.73 10.12
CA SER A 155 15.00 -13.50 10.52
C SER A 155 14.31 -12.27 9.94
N LEU A 156 13.98 -12.29 8.64
CA LEU A 156 13.30 -11.17 7.98
C LEU A 156 11.91 -10.88 8.57
N LEU A 157 11.18 -11.93 9.00
CA LEU A 157 9.88 -11.78 9.65
C LEU A 157 10.01 -11.26 11.10
N ARG A 158 11.10 -11.62 11.81
CA ARG A 158 11.43 -10.98 13.10
C ARG A 158 11.77 -9.51 12.93
N GLU A 159 12.63 -9.17 11.98
CA GLU A 159 13.15 -7.80 11.78
C GLU A 159 12.09 -6.83 11.27
N ARG A 160 11.28 -7.25 10.28
CA ARG A 160 10.35 -6.33 9.58
C ARG A 160 8.94 -6.33 10.14
N TYR A 161 8.55 -7.38 10.87
CA TYR A 161 7.18 -7.57 11.36
C TYR A 161 7.11 -7.95 12.84
N SER A 162 8.25 -8.10 13.54
CA SER A 162 8.31 -8.60 14.93
C SER A 162 7.57 -9.92 15.17
N ALA A 163 7.47 -10.76 14.13
CA ALA A 163 6.74 -12.01 14.18
C ALA A 163 7.40 -13.03 15.13
N GLU A 164 6.58 -13.76 15.87
CA GLU A 164 7.02 -14.88 16.74
C GLU A 164 6.79 -16.24 16.10
N LEU A 165 5.72 -16.37 15.30
CA LEU A 165 5.31 -17.58 14.59
C LEU A 165 4.92 -17.25 13.15
N PHE A 166 5.16 -18.17 12.21
CA PHE A 166 4.58 -18.12 10.87
C PHE A 166 4.28 -19.53 10.34
N LEU A 167 3.31 -19.63 9.44
CA LEU A 167 3.01 -20.85 8.69
C LEU A 167 3.54 -20.69 7.26
N TYR A 168 4.65 -21.37 6.97
CA TYR A 168 5.16 -21.51 5.61
C TYR A 168 4.26 -22.44 4.80
N LEU A 169 3.96 -22.04 3.56
CA LEU A 169 3.11 -22.73 2.60
C LEU A 169 3.74 -22.68 1.20
N ASP A 170 3.93 -23.84 0.57
CA ASP A 170 4.04 -23.90 -0.90
C ASP A 170 2.66 -23.64 -1.54
N THR A 171 2.62 -23.26 -2.82
CA THR A 171 1.37 -22.80 -3.47
C THR A 171 0.35 -23.92 -3.70
N ASP A 172 0.77 -25.18 -3.86
CA ASP A 172 -0.12 -26.33 -3.99
C ASP A 172 -0.65 -26.83 -2.64
N VAL A 173 -1.12 -25.91 -1.79
CA VAL A 173 -1.81 -26.19 -0.52
C VAL A 173 -3.28 -25.77 -0.61
N LEU A 174 -4.20 -26.65 -0.21
CA LEU A 174 -5.64 -26.37 -0.13
C LEU A 174 -6.18 -26.55 1.30
N PHE A 175 -6.76 -25.51 1.89
CA PHE A 175 -7.47 -25.61 3.18
C PHE A 175 -8.87 -26.19 3.02
N MET A 176 -9.28 -27.02 3.97
CA MET A 176 -10.45 -27.91 3.87
C MET A 176 -11.53 -27.65 4.92
N ARG A 177 -11.17 -27.12 6.10
CA ARG A 177 -12.09 -26.74 7.18
C ARG A 177 -11.47 -25.69 8.12
N PRO A 178 -12.24 -25.09 9.04
CA PRO A 178 -11.70 -24.20 10.08
C PRO A 178 -10.73 -24.88 11.06
N GLY A 179 -9.86 -24.05 11.65
CA GLY A 179 -8.93 -24.44 12.72
C GLY A 179 -7.51 -23.86 12.59
N LEU A 180 -7.27 -22.94 11.64
CA LEU A 180 -5.98 -22.28 11.45
C LEU A 180 -5.58 -21.41 12.66
N ASP A 181 -6.57 -20.77 13.31
CA ASP A 181 -6.39 -20.02 14.56
C ASP A 181 -5.91 -20.91 15.71
N GLY A 182 -6.38 -22.16 15.76
CA GLY A 182 -5.93 -23.18 16.71
C GLY A 182 -4.45 -23.56 16.55
N LEU A 183 -3.87 -23.48 15.35
CA LEU A 183 -2.43 -23.70 15.14
C LEU A 183 -1.59 -22.60 15.79
N PHE A 184 -1.99 -21.33 15.62
CA PHE A 184 -1.29 -20.17 16.20
C PHE A 184 -1.62 -19.94 17.69
N SER A 185 -2.67 -20.57 18.22
CA SER A 185 -3.17 -20.39 19.59
C SER A 185 -2.96 -21.60 20.50
N SER A 186 -2.06 -22.50 20.15
CA SER A 186 -1.70 -23.63 21.02
C SER A 186 -1.09 -23.13 22.33
N THR A 187 -1.59 -23.65 23.46
CA THR A 187 -1.01 -23.44 24.79
C THR A 187 0.24 -24.29 25.02
N THR A 188 0.45 -25.33 24.21
CA THR A 188 1.66 -26.14 24.21
C THR A 188 2.80 -25.36 23.53
N PRO A 189 4.01 -25.28 24.13
CA PRO A 189 5.15 -24.66 23.48
C PRO A 189 5.44 -25.28 22.11
N ILE A 190 5.32 -24.47 21.05
CA ILE A 190 5.60 -24.92 19.68
C ILE A 190 7.12 -25.13 19.55
N PRO A 191 7.59 -26.32 19.10
CA PRO A 191 9.01 -26.60 18.90
C PRO A 191 9.60 -25.75 17.77
N ILE A 192 10.86 -25.98 17.38
CA ILE A 192 11.53 -25.23 16.30
C ILE A 192 10.65 -25.19 15.03
N VAL A 193 10.07 -26.35 14.68
CA VAL A 193 9.07 -26.49 13.61
C VAL A 193 8.01 -27.52 14.00
N SER A 194 6.74 -27.23 13.71
CA SER A 194 5.70 -28.24 13.55
C SER A 194 5.32 -28.37 12.07
N ALA A 195 5.46 -29.54 11.47
CA ALA A 195 5.30 -29.74 10.02
C ALA A 195 4.33 -30.89 9.67
N GLY A 196 3.76 -30.86 8.46
CA GLY A 196 2.99 -32.00 7.95
C GLY A 196 3.87 -33.25 7.77
N VAL A 197 3.28 -34.45 7.80
CA VAL A 197 3.98 -35.74 7.60
C VAL A 197 3.70 -36.29 6.21
N GLN A 198 4.73 -36.72 5.48
CA GLN A 198 4.56 -37.43 4.21
C GLN A 198 4.35 -38.94 4.42
N ARG A 199 3.56 -39.59 3.55
CA ARG A 199 3.31 -41.04 3.64
C ARG A 199 4.59 -41.86 3.44
N LEU A 200 4.81 -42.87 4.29
CA LEU A 200 5.99 -43.76 4.27
C LEU A 200 6.18 -44.50 2.94
N GLN A 201 5.12 -44.74 2.16
CA GLN A 201 5.22 -45.34 0.83
C GLN A 201 5.93 -44.42 -0.18
N THR A 202 5.84 -43.11 0.01
CA THR A 202 6.50 -42.11 -0.86
C THR A 202 7.79 -41.57 -0.25
N CYS A 203 7.88 -41.46 1.08
CA CYS A 203 9.04 -40.92 1.76
C CYS A 203 9.59 -41.92 2.79
N ARG A 204 10.81 -42.39 2.55
CA ARG A 204 11.64 -43.13 3.51
C ARG A 204 12.97 -42.40 3.64
N MET A 205 13.52 -42.33 4.84
CA MET A 205 14.79 -41.65 5.10
C MET A 205 15.92 -42.27 4.27
N ASP A 206 15.98 -43.61 4.17
CA ASP A 206 17.02 -44.35 3.45
C ASP A 206 16.98 -44.21 1.91
N ARG A 207 15.86 -43.75 1.35
CA ARG A 207 15.72 -43.42 -0.08
C ARG A 207 16.04 -41.95 -0.39
N MET A 208 16.02 -41.10 0.63
CA MET A 208 16.27 -39.66 0.48
C MET A 208 17.68 -39.25 0.91
N LEU A 209 18.19 -39.89 1.96
CA LEU A 209 19.45 -39.59 2.64
C LEU A 209 20.38 -40.79 2.55
N LEU A 210 21.67 -40.54 2.32
CA LEU A 210 22.73 -41.54 2.44
C LEU A 210 23.02 -41.83 3.93
N LEU A 211 22.08 -42.47 4.64
CA LEU A 211 22.15 -42.69 6.10
C LEU A 211 23.43 -43.40 6.56
N ASN A 212 24.00 -44.26 5.71
CA ASN A 212 25.25 -44.98 5.96
C ASN A 212 26.51 -44.08 5.87
N ASP A 213 26.38 -42.81 5.48
CA ASP A 213 27.49 -41.86 5.53
C ASP A 213 27.82 -41.51 7.00
N PRO A 214 29.09 -41.59 7.44
CA PRO A 214 29.48 -41.30 8.82
C PRO A 214 29.00 -39.95 9.37
N ARG A 215 28.74 -38.96 8.50
CA ARG A 215 28.28 -37.61 8.89
C ARG A 215 26.77 -37.54 9.14
N LEU A 216 26.01 -38.56 8.75
CA LEU A 216 24.57 -38.68 9.03
C LEU A 216 24.28 -39.77 10.08
N ALA A 217 25.08 -40.85 10.12
CA ALA A 217 24.93 -41.94 11.08
C ALA A 217 24.93 -41.46 12.55
N GLY A 218 25.76 -40.46 12.88
CA GLY A 218 25.83 -39.86 14.23
C GLY A 218 24.63 -38.99 14.64
N LEU A 219 23.60 -38.85 13.79
CA LEU A 219 22.42 -38.02 14.06
C LEU A 219 21.21 -38.81 14.59
N GLY A 220 21.32 -40.13 14.71
CA GLY A 220 20.23 -41.00 15.19
C GLY A 220 19.06 -41.18 14.21
N LEU A 221 19.22 -40.78 12.95
CA LEU A 221 18.21 -40.94 11.89
C LEU A 221 18.05 -42.40 11.49
N ARG A 222 16.80 -42.88 11.46
CA ARG A 222 16.43 -44.27 11.13
C ARG A 222 15.68 -44.34 9.79
N PRO A 223 15.75 -45.45 9.03
CA PRO A 223 15.09 -45.60 7.73
C PRO A 223 13.57 -45.32 7.73
N ASP A 224 12.93 -45.62 8.86
CA ASP A 224 11.49 -45.57 9.14
C ASP A 224 11.02 -44.28 9.84
N ASP A 225 11.92 -43.36 10.20
CA ASP A 225 11.53 -42.09 10.85
C ASP A 225 10.59 -41.28 9.95
N PRO A 226 9.57 -40.61 10.52
CA PRO A 226 8.60 -39.85 9.75
C PRO A 226 9.27 -38.70 9.00
N CYS A 227 8.97 -38.57 7.71
CA CYS A 227 9.38 -37.41 6.94
C CYS A 227 8.46 -36.21 7.24
N LEU A 228 9.05 -35.10 7.70
CA LEU A 228 8.43 -33.78 7.57
C LEU A 228 8.18 -33.45 6.09
N THR A 229 7.15 -32.66 5.81
CA THR A 229 6.98 -31.97 4.53
C THR A 229 7.42 -30.52 4.72
N ASP A 230 8.45 -30.09 3.98
CA ASP A 230 8.96 -28.72 4.09
C ASP A 230 7.99 -27.67 3.50
N SER A 231 7.01 -28.12 2.72
CA SER A 231 5.93 -27.34 2.11
C SER A 231 4.86 -26.82 3.06
N VAL A 232 4.74 -27.37 4.27
CA VAL A 232 3.75 -26.92 5.27
C VAL A 232 4.40 -26.99 6.65
N MET A 233 4.87 -25.84 7.14
CA MET A 233 5.64 -25.72 8.37
C MET A 233 5.18 -24.53 9.22
N LEU A 234 4.67 -24.79 10.42
CA LEU A 234 4.52 -23.77 11.46
C LEU A 234 5.87 -23.62 12.17
N VAL A 235 6.50 -22.45 12.06
CA VAL A 235 7.88 -22.21 12.50
C VAL A 235 7.89 -21.25 13.70
N ASN A 236 8.54 -21.66 14.79
CA ASN A 236 8.84 -20.80 15.93
C ASN A 236 10.11 -20.00 15.62
N ILE A 237 9.95 -18.72 15.31
CA ILE A 237 11.06 -17.86 14.85
C ILE A 237 12.14 -17.71 15.92
N SER A 238 11.74 -17.56 17.19
CA SER A 238 12.69 -17.42 18.30
C SER A 238 13.52 -18.70 18.48
N ALA A 239 12.88 -19.87 18.46
CA ALA A 239 13.57 -21.15 18.59
C ALA A 239 14.42 -21.49 17.36
N TRP A 240 13.98 -21.12 16.14
CA TRP A 240 14.73 -21.31 14.90
C TRP A 240 16.07 -20.55 14.91
N ILE A 241 16.03 -19.27 15.30
CA ILE A 241 17.19 -18.39 15.41
C ILE A 241 18.11 -18.88 16.53
N ALA A 242 17.58 -19.14 17.73
CA ALA A 242 18.36 -19.63 18.88
C ALA A 242 19.06 -20.97 18.62
N ALA A 243 18.44 -21.88 17.85
CA ALA A 243 19.04 -23.14 17.44
C ALA A 243 20.00 -23.03 16.22
N ASN A 244 20.23 -21.80 15.73
CA ASN A 244 21.04 -21.47 14.55
C ASN A 244 20.71 -22.35 13.32
N THR A 245 19.41 -22.53 13.07
CA THR A 245 18.91 -23.54 12.14
C THR A 245 19.34 -23.27 10.70
N THR A 246 19.34 -22.00 10.28
CA THR A 246 19.73 -21.58 8.93
C THR A 246 21.19 -21.92 8.62
N GLN A 247 22.16 -21.52 9.46
CA GLN A 247 23.57 -21.81 9.22
C GLN A 247 23.87 -23.33 9.26
N ARG A 248 23.17 -24.08 10.12
CA ARG A 248 23.25 -25.55 10.14
C ARG A 248 22.75 -26.17 8.83
N VAL A 249 21.69 -25.62 8.23
CA VAL A 249 21.19 -26.04 6.90
C VAL A 249 22.19 -25.70 5.79
N GLU A 250 22.77 -24.51 5.79
CA GLU A 250 23.80 -24.11 4.82
C GLU A 250 25.05 -24.99 4.87
N MET A 251 25.50 -25.37 6.08
CA MET A 251 26.61 -26.31 6.28
C MET A 251 26.33 -27.65 5.59
N TYR A 252 25.15 -28.24 5.80
CA TYR A 252 24.81 -29.51 5.15
C TYR A 252 24.61 -29.37 3.64
N LEU A 253 24.09 -28.23 3.15
CA LEU A 253 24.02 -27.94 1.71
C LEU A 253 25.40 -27.92 1.06
N ALA A 254 26.37 -27.24 1.66
CA ALA A 254 27.77 -27.24 1.21
C ALA A 254 28.38 -28.65 1.22
N GLN A 255 28.12 -29.44 2.27
CA GLN A 255 28.55 -30.84 2.31
C GLN A 255 27.91 -31.69 1.21
N ASN A 256 26.62 -31.51 0.92
CA ASN A 256 25.94 -32.23 -0.15
C ASN A 256 26.49 -31.85 -1.54
N ALA A 257 26.83 -30.57 -1.74
CA ALA A 257 27.35 -30.07 -3.01
C ALA A 257 28.67 -30.74 -3.46
N VAL A 258 29.43 -31.26 -2.50
CA VAL A 258 30.64 -32.08 -2.71
C VAL A 258 30.35 -33.58 -2.65
N LYS A 259 29.56 -34.05 -1.66
CA LYS A 259 29.54 -35.46 -1.25
C LYS A 259 28.26 -36.26 -1.55
N LYS A 260 27.24 -35.70 -2.21
CA LYS A 260 26.01 -36.44 -2.61
C LYS A 260 25.29 -37.13 -1.43
N LEU A 261 25.11 -36.40 -0.33
CA LEU A 261 24.37 -36.87 0.86
C LEU A 261 22.88 -37.11 0.57
N TRP A 262 22.31 -36.45 -0.45
CA TRP A 262 20.92 -36.65 -0.89
C TRP A 262 20.72 -36.23 -2.35
N HIS A 263 19.59 -36.64 -2.93
CA HIS A 263 19.27 -36.41 -4.35
C HIS A 263 18.27 -35.27 -4.63
N LEU A 264 17.52 -34.83 -3.61
CA LEU A 264 16.39 -33.89 -3.70
C LEU A 264 16.76 -32.44 -3.30
N GLY A 265 15.75 -31.56 -3.21
CA GLY A 265 15.89 -30.11 -2.99
C GLY A 265 16.06 -29.68 -1.53
N SER A 266 15.09 -28.93 -1.01
CA SER A 266 15.08 -28.27 0.31
C SER A 266 14.70 -29.16 1.50
N MET A 267 13.92 -30.24 1.28
CA MET A 267 13.45 -31.11 2.36
C MET A 267 14.55 -31.91 3.09
N PRO A 268 15.53 -32.55 2.40
CA PRO A 268 16.60 -33.32 3.04
C PRO A 268 17.42 -32.59 4.12
N PRO A 269 17.96 -31.37 3.91
CA PRO A 269 18.73 -30.69 4.95
C PRO A 269 17.87 -30.30 6.16
N LEU A 270 16.56 -30.08 6.01
CA LEU A 270 15.67 -29.86 7.16
C LEU A 270 15.51 -31.14 7.98
N MET A 271 15.27 -32.29 7.32
CA MET A 271 15.18 -33.60 7.99
C MET A 271 16.44 -33.90 8.82
N ILE A 272 17.62 -33.53 8.29
CA ILE A 272 18.92 -33.65 8.96
C ILE A 272 19.07 -32.68 10.14
N VAL A 273 18.77 -31.39 9.94
CA VAL A 273 19.04 -30.34 10.94
C VAL A 273 18.03 -30.35 12.09
N LEU A 274 16.79 -30.75 11.81
CA LEU A 274 15.67 -30.82 12.74
C LEU A 274 15.47 -32.22 13.35
N ALA A 275 16.34 -33.19 13.08
CA ALA A 275 16.28 -34.55 13.66
C ALA A 275 16.05 -34.50 15.18
N GLY A 276 14.96 -35.11 15.66
CA GLY A 276 14.53 -35.09 17.07
C GLY A 276 14.05 -33.74 17.63
N LYS A 277 13.84 -32.71 16.80
CA LYS A 277 13.56 -31.31 17.21
C LYS A 277 12.35 -30.65 16.54
N TRP A 278 11.52 -31.43 15.87
CA TRP A 278 10.28 -31.00 15.22
C TRP A 278 9.10 -31.89 15.66
N ALA A 279 7.86 -31.43 15.48
CA ALA A 279 6.66 -32.20 15.77
C ALA A 279 5.71 -32.29 14.57
N GLN A 280 4.84 -33.30 14.57
CA GLN A 280 3.77 -33.39 13.57
C GLN A 280 2.75 -32.26 13.78
N LEU A 281 2.52 -31.48 12.73
CA LEU A 281 1.39 -30.55 12.63
C LEU A 281 0.12 -31.39 12.38
N PRO A 282 -0.92 -31.28 13.24
CA PRO A 282 -2.11 -32.11 13.11
C PRO A 282 -3.00 -31.65 11.95
N GLY A 283 -3.80 -32.59 11.40
CA GLY A 283 -4.79 -32.30 10.36
C GLY A 283 -4.22 -32.11 8.95
N ILE A 284 -2.91 -32.19 8.74
CA ILE A 284 -2.29 -32.09 7.41
C ILE A 284 -2.40 -33.44 6.68
N ALA A 285 -3.00 -33.46 5.48
CA ALA A 285 -3.11 -34.67 4.67
C ALA A 285 -2.21 -34.65 3.43
N ASP A 286 -1.48 -35.75 3.21
CA ASP A 286 -0.70 -35.98 1.99
C ASP A 286 -1.64 -36.17 0.79
N GLY A 287 -1.63 -35.19 -0.10
CA GLY A 287 -2.51 -35.06 -1.25
C GLY A 287 -1.93 -35.54 -2.58
N LYS A 288 -0.79 -36.25 -2.61
CA LYS A 288 -0.18 -36.68 -3.89
C LYS A 288 -1.16 -37.48 -4.76
N GLY A 289 -1.34 -37.03 -6.00
CA GLY A 289 -2.32 -37.60 -6.94
C GLY A 289 -3.76 -37.11 -6.75
N SER A 290 -4.01 -36.12 -5.88
CA SER A 290 -5.34 -35.53 -5.71
C SER A 290 -5.74 -34.66 -6.90
N ASN A 291 -7.04 -34.71 -7.17
CA ASN A 291 -7.76 -33.90 -8.14
C ASN A 291 -9.02 -33.31 -7.50
N CYS A 292 -9.75 -32.43 -8.19
CA CYS A 292 -10.94 -31.75 -7.67
C CYS A 292 -12.10 -32.71 -7.38
N GLY A 293 -12.18 -33.86 -8.07
CA GLY A 293 -13.10 -34.94 -7.72
C GLY A 293 -12.75 -35.67 -6.41
N SER A 294 -11.49 -35.63 -5.98
CA SER A 294 -11.01 -36.31 -4.76
C SER A 294 -11.19 -35.49 -3.48
N VAL A 295 -11.52 -34.20 -3.57
CA VAL A 295 -11.66 -33.24 -2.44
C VAL A 295 -12.54 -33.78 -1.31
N GLY A 296 -13.62 -34.51 -1.65
CA GLY A 296 -14.52 -35.13 -0.65
C GLY A 296 -13.85 -36.12 0.29
N ARG A 297 -12.71 -36.73 -0.10
CA ARG A 297 -11.93 -37.68 0.73
C ARG A 297 -11.20 -36.99 1.90
N TYR A 298 -11.02 -35.66 1.83
CA TYR A 298 -10.18 -34.89 2.76
C TYR A 298 -10.98 -34.04 3.75
N ARG A 299 -12.29 -34.23 3.87
CA ARG A 299 -13.18 -33.43 4.74
C ARG A 299 -12.80 -33.40 6.23
N GLY A 300 -12.09 -34.41 6.75
CA GLY A 300 -11.60 -34.43 8.13
C GLY A 300 -10.28 -33.65 8.34
N SER A 301 -9.53 -33.41 7.28
CA SER A 301 -8.24 -32.72 7.28
C SER A 301 -8.43 -31.21 7.46
N LEU A 302 -7.46 -30.54 8.09
CA LEU A 302 -7.39 -29.08 8.13
C LEU A 302 -7.02 -28.51 6.76
N LEU A 303 -6.01 -29.13 6.12
CA LEU A 303 -5.57 -28.81 4.77
C LEU A 303 -4.96 -30.04 4.08
N VAL A 304 -4.83 -29.96 2.75
CA VAL A 304 -4.24 -30.97 1.87
C VAL A 304 -3.02 -30.39 1.17
N HIS A 305 -1.94 -31.17 1.12
CA HIS A 305 -0.72 -30.84 0.39
C HIS A 305 -0.03 -32.12 -0.15
N PRO A 306 0.44 -32.17 -1.40
CA PRO A 306 0.23 -31.20 -2.47
C PRO A 306 -1.17 -31.33 -3.10
N PHE A 307 -1.71 -30.22 -3.60
CA PHE A 307 -2.97 -30.14 -4.32
C PHE A 307 -2.79 -29.25 -5.56
N ARG A 308 -2.52 -29.88 -6.71
CA ARG A 308 -1.97 -29.22 -7.92
C ARG A 308 -2.99 -28.83 -8.98
N GLU A 309 -4.26 -29.16 -8.77
CA GLU A 309 -5.35 -28.78 -9.67
C GLU A 309 -6.07 -27.53 -9.16
N ARG A 310 -6.59 -26.72 -10.08
CA ARG A 310 -7.41 -25.54 -9.78
C ARG A 310 -8.89 -25.94 -9.76
N CYS A 311 -9.52 -25.93 -8.59
CA CYS A 311 -10.91 -26.34 -8.44
C CYS A 311 -11.87 -25.17 -8.66
N LEU A 312 -12.54 -25.19 -9.82
CA LEU A 312 -13.65 -24.28 -10.12
C LEU A 312 -14.81 -24.42 -9.12
N SER A 313 -14.95 -25.58 -8.48
CA SER A 313 -15.92 -25.90 -7.43
C SER A 313 -15.57 -25.34 -6.04
N LEU A 314 -14.38 -24.78 -5.87
CA LEU A 314 -13.97 -24.01 -4.69
C LEU A 314 -13.81 -22.55 -5.13
N PRO A 315 -14.91 -21.83 -5.35
CA PRO A 315 -14.89 -20.55 -6.03
C PRO A 315 -14.09 -19.52 -5.23
N VAL A 316 -12.89 -19.19 -5.75
CA VAL A 316 -12.29 -17.86 -5.61
C VAL A 316 -13.40 -16.85 -5.84
N PRO A 317 -13.61 -15.88 -4.93
CA PRO A 317 -14.88 -15.20 -4.81
C PRO A 317 -15.17 -14.45 -6.11
N PRO A 318 -16.45 -14.39 -6.55
CA PRO A 318 -16.79 -13.68 -7.78
C PRO A 318 -16.23 -12.26 -7.69
N ARG A 319 -15.49 -11.88 -8.75
CA ARG A 319 -14.89 -10.56 -8.86
C ARG A 319 -16.02 -9.51 -8.75
N PRO A 320 -15.82 -8.44 -7.95
CA PRO A 320 -16.90 -7.51 -7.64
C PRO A 320 -17.35 -6.72 -8.87
N ARG A 321 -18.66 -6.55 -9.03
CA ARG A 321 -19.24 -5.70 -10.07
C ARG A 321 -18.98 -4.25 -9.73
N LEU A 322 -18.08 -3.65 -10.51
CA LEU A 322 -17.63 -2.27 -10.37
C LEU A 322 -18.37 -1.39 -11.39
N CYS A 323 -19.07 -0.37 -10.90
CA CYS A 323 -19.94 0.46 -11.74
C CYS A 323 -19.62 1.95 -11.62
N ALA A 324 -19.59 2.66 -12.74
CA ALA A 324 -19.55 4.12 -12.80
C ALA A 324 -20.98 4.68 -12.90
N ALA A 325 -21.38 5.44 -11.87
CA ALA A 325 -22.59 6.27 -11.86
C ALA A 325 -22.37 7.61 -12.60
N PHE A 326 -21.53 7.61 -13.63
CA PHE A 326 -21.25 8.72 -14.53
C PHE A 326 -20.94 8.17 -15.92
N ARG A 327 -21.43 8.82 -16.99
CA ARG A 327 -21.19 8.38 -18.37
C ARG A 327 -19.92 9.05 -18.93
N PRO A 328 -18.99 8.30 -19.56
CA PRO A 328 -17.86 8.90 -20.25
C PRO A 328 -18.33 9.60 -21.53
N GLY A 329 -18.42 10.94 -21.48
CA GLY A 329 -18.62 11.76 -22.67
C GLY A 329 -17.36 11.78 -23.55
N SER A 330 -17.51 12.16 -24.82
CA SER A 330 -16.41 12.24 -25.80
C SER A 330 -15.32 13.26 -25.45
N SER A 331 -15.55 14.13 -24.47
CA SER A 331 -14.63 15.18 -24.01
C SER A 331 -14.42 15.16 -22.49
N LEU A 332 -14.04 14.00 -21.94
CA LEU A 332 -13.62 13.87 -20.54
C LEU A 332 -12.54 14.91 -20.17
N THR A 333 -12.91 15.88 -19.34
CA THR A 333 -12.01 16.88 -18.76
C THR A 333 -12.18 16.95 -17.24
N GLY A 334 -11.21 17.57 -16.55
CA GLY A 334 -11.26 17.82 -15.11
C GLY A 334 -11.66 16.59 -14.26
N SER A 335 -12.56 16.81 -13.30
CA SER A 335 -13.06 15.80 -12.36
C SER A 335 -13.52 14.50 -13.03
N MET A 336 -14.23 14.60 -14.17
CA MET A 336 -14.74 13.44 -14.89
C MET A 336 -13.63 12.57 -15.49
N ARG A 337 -12.61 13.19 -16.09
CA ARG A 337 -11.45 12.46 -16.64
C ARG A 337 -10.73 11.70 -15.53
N ILE A 338 -10.46 12.38 -14.43
CA ILE A 338 -9.73 11.83 -13.29
C ILE A 338 -10.54 10.67 -12.66
N ALA A 339 -11.83 10.87 -12.40
CA ALA A 339 -12.74 9.83 -11.95
C ALA A 339 -12.73 8.59 -12.87
N HIS A 340 -12.87 8.78 -14.19
CA HIS A 340 -12.84 7.68 -15.15
C HIS A 340 -11.50 6.93 -15.18
N MET A 341 -10.36 7.65 -15.11
CA MET A 341 -9.03 7.04 -15.03
C MET A 341 -8.89 6.14 -13.79
N HIS A 342 -9.29 6.63 -12.62
CA HIS A 342 -9.19 5.87 -11.36
C HIS A 342 -10.18 4.71 -11.28
N SER A 343 -11.42 4.88 -11.76
CA SER A 343 -12.37 3.77 -11.94
C SER A 343 -11.81 2.68 -12.85
N THR A 344 -11.20 3.06 -13.98
CA THR A 344 -10.62 2.13 -14.96
C THR A 344 -9.38 1.41 -14.40
N ALA A 345 -8.55 2.10 -13.61
CA ALA A 345 -7.41 1.48 -12.94
C ALA A 345 -7.86 0.47 -11.86
N LEU A 346 -8.90 0.79 -11.08
CA LEU A 346 -9.49 -0.13 -10.11
C LEU A 346 -10.15 -1.34 -10.80
N ALA A 347 -10.85 -1.12 -11.92
CA ALA A 347 -11.42 -2.19 -12.74
C ALA A 347 -10.34 -3.16 -13.25
N ARG A 348 -9.24 -2.61 -13.78
CA ARG A 348 -8.09 -3.39 -14.27
C ARG A 348 -7.41 -4.19 -13.15
N LEU A 349 -7.14 -3.58 -12.00
CA LEU A 349 -6.58 -4.29 -10.83
C LEU A 349 -7.46 -5.47 -10.43
N LEU A 350 -8.78 -5.27 -10.36
CA LEU A 350 -9.76 -6.31 -10.01
C LEU A 350 -9.96 -7.36 -11.11
N GLY A 351 -9.47 -7.11 -12.33
CA GLY A 351 -9.73 -7.95 -13.51
C GLY A 351 -11.20 -7.96 -13.93
N VAL A 352 -11.89 -6.82 -13.83
CA VAL A 352 -13.31 -6.66 -14.20
C VAL A 352 -13.52 -5.59 -15.27
N GLU A 353 -14.65 -5.67 -15.96
CA GLU A 353 -15.17 -4.58 -16.76
C GLU A 353 -15.72 -3.46 -15.86
N LEU A 354 -15.56 -2.21 -16.27
CA LEU A 354 -16.19 -1.06 -15.63
C LEU A 354 -17.59 -0.87 -16.23
N LEU A 355 -18.61 -1.35 -15.51
CA LEU A 355 -20.01 -1.21 -15.91
C LEU A 355 -20.48 0.25 -15.76
N HIS A 356 -21.56 0.62 -16.44
CA HIS A 356 -22.13 1.97 -16.37
C HIS A 356 -23.55 1.92 -15.80
N GLY A 357 -23.82 2.73 -14.78
CA GLY A 357 -25.04 2.67 -13.97
C GLY A 357 -24.75 2.43 -12.49
N HIS A 358 -25.73 1.91 -11.75
CA HIS A 358 -25.64 1.69 -10.30
C HIS A 358 -26.35 0.44 -9.78
N ASP A 359 -27.01 -0.33 -10.66
CA ASP A 359 -27.89 -1.42 -10.25
C ASP A 359 -27.19 -2.77 -10.19
N MET A 360 -27.46 -3.51 -9.11
CA MET A 360 -26.76 -4.75 -8.77
C MET A 360 -25.23 -4.64 -8.76
N CYS A 361 -24.69 -3.49 -8.33
CA CYS A 361 -23.26 -3.25 -8.23
C CYS A 361 -22.76 -3.56 -6.81
N ASP A 362 -21.56 -4.16 -6.72
CA ASP A 362 -20.91 -4.42 -5.43
C ASP A 362 -20.07 -3.19 -5.00
N VAL A 363 -19.65 -2.38 -5.98
CA VAL A 363 -19.00 -1.08 -5.79
C VAL A 363 -19.56 -0.07 -6.79
N VAL A 364 -19.95 1.12 -6.32
CA VAL A 364 -20.45 2.21 -7.17
C VAL A 364 -19.57 3.45 -7.03
N LEU A 365 -19.01 3.91 -8.14
CA LEU A 365 -18.17 5.09 -8.27
C LEU A 365 -19.00 6.27 -8.79
N ALA A 366 -19.08 7.38 -8.07
CA ALA A 366 -19.88 8.54 -8.45
C ALA A 366 -19.10 9.86 -8.33
N LEU A 367 -19.61 10.91 -8.98
CA LEU A 367 -19.11 12.28 -8.86
C LEU A 367 -20.09 13.10 -8.01
N GLY A 368 -19.61 13.61 -6.86
CA GLY A 368 -20.38 14.45 -5.94
C GLY A 368 -21.47 13.72 -5.16
N HIS A 369 -22.52 13.21 -5.83
CA HIS A 369 -23.66 12.52 -5.22
C HIS A 369 -23.81 11.10 -5.80
N VAL A 370 -24.08 10.12 -4.94
CA VAL A 370 -24.36 8.73 -5.35
C VAL A 370 -25.88 8.51 -5.35
N PRO A 371 -26.52 8.11 -6.46
CA PRO A 371 -27.92 7.69 -6.45
C PRO A 371 -28.17 6.58 -5.41
N ARG A 372 -29.41 6.44 -4.93
CA ARG A 372 -29.77 5.29 -4.06
C ARG A 372 -29.60 4.00 -4.87
N THR A 373 -28.59 3.21 -4.54
CA THR A 373 -28.31 1.92 -5.18
C THR A 373 -29.39 0.90 -4.82
N THR A 374 -29.77 0.07 -5.78
CA THR A 374 -30.68 -1.08 -5.54
C THR A 374 -30.03 -2.17 -4.67
N ASN A 375 -28.70 -2.27 -4.68
CA ASN A 375 -27.95 -3.07 -3.70
C ASN A 375 -27.61 -2.21 -2.46
N PRO A 376 -28.15 -2.51 -1.25
CA PRO A 376 -27.78 -1.78 -0.04
C PRO A 376 -26.33 -2.06 0.41
N LYS A 377 -25.78 -3.25 0.11
CA LYS A 377 -24.41 -3.66 0.51
C LYS A 377 -23.30 -3.10 -0.39
N SER A 378 -23.63 -2.26 -1.37
CA SER A 378 -22.66 -1.67 -2.29
C SER A 378 -21.71 -0.71 -1.55
N VAL A 379 -20.39 -0.82 -1.74
CA VAL A 379 -19.45 0.21 -1.27
C VAL A 379 -19.49 1.39 -2.24
N ARG A 380 -19.76 2.59 -1.73
CA ARG A 380 -19.97 3.80 -2.54
C ARG A 380 -18.74 4.70 -2.51
N ILE A 381 -18.08 4.84 -3.64
CA ILE A 381 -16.87 5.65 -3.81
C ILE A 381 -17.29 7.01 -4.40
N VAL A 382 -17.09 8.08 -3.65
CA VAL A 382 -17.51 9.43 -4.04
C VAL A 382 -16.29 10.25 -4.41
N PHE A 383 -16.09 10.44 -5.71
CA PHE A 383 -15.12 11.39 -6.23
C PHE A 383 -15.66 12.80 -6.01
N LYS A 384 -14.95 13.61 -5.22
CA LYS A 384 -15.31 15.01 -5.02
C LYS A 384 -14.89 15.82 -6.26
N PRO A 385 -15.83 16.49 -6.96
CA PRO A 385 -15.46 17.33 -8.09
C PRO A 385 -14.69 18.57 -7.65
N SER A 386 -13.92 19.15 -8.58
CA SER A 386 -13.49 20.54 -8.49
C SER A 386 -14.70 21.45 -8.25
N ASN A 387 -14.58 22.43 -7.36
CA ASN A 387 -15.66 23.36 -6.98
C ASN A 387 -16.09 24.34 -8.11
N THR A 388 -15.81 24.02 -9.37
CA THR A 388 -16.02 24.86 -10.56
C THR A 388 -17.31 24.53 -11.32
N GLU A 389 -17.97 23.41 -11.02
CA GLU A 389 -19.28 23.04 -11.55
C GLU A 389 -20.33 23.23 -10.44
N ALA A 390 -21.13 24.29 -10.55
CA ALA A 390 -22.06 24.70 -9.51
C ALA A 390 -23.49 24.22 -9.81
N THR A 391 -23.99 23.31 -8.99
CA THR A 391 -25.43 23.11 -8.75
C THR A 391 -25.74 23.28 -7.25
N THR A 392 -26.98 23.63 -6.95
CA THR A 392 -27.42 24.04 -5.61
C THR A 392 -27.40 22.89 -4.61
N LEU A 393 -26.59 23.03 -3.56
CA LEU A 393 -26.53 22.14 -2.40
C LEU A 393 -26.41 22.97 -1.12
N ASN A 394 -27.21 22.61 -0.11
CA ASN A 394 -27.25 23.27 1.20
C ASN A 394 -25.88 23.25 1.90
N GLU A 395 -25.63 24.25 2.75
CA GLU A 395 -24.28 24.61 3.19
C GLU A 395 -23.61 23.61 4.15
N ALA A 396 -24.36 22.65 4.70
CA ALA A 396 -23.89 21.67 5.68
C ALA A 396 -22.83 20.66 5.18
N ASP A 397 -22.80 20.32 3.88
CA ASP A 397 -22.24 19.03 3.40
C ASP A 397 -20.73 19.02 2.99
N ARG A 398 -19.97 20.08 3.31
CA ARG A 398 -18.71 20.43 2.59
C ARG A 398 -17.38 20.18 3.33
N SER A 399 -16.98 18.91 3.56
CA SER A 399 -15.57 18.53 3.88
C SER A 399 -14.76 18.11 2.64
N ALA A 400 -13.44 17.92 2.76
CA ALA A 400 -12.56 17.35 1.73
C ALA A 400 -12.44 15.80 1.89
N ILE A 401 -11.33 15.06 1.96
CA ILE A 401 -9.88 15.27 1.84
C ILE A 401 -9.36 14.19 0.85
N MET A 402 -8.10 14.31 0.41
CA MET A 402 -7.40 13.37 -0.48
C MET A 402 -7.15 11.99 0.17
N VAL A 403 -8.09 11.05 -0.02
CA VAL A 403 -8.07 9.68 0.54
C VAL A 403 -7.92 9.64 2.07
N SER A 404 -8.41 10.66 2.79
CA SER A 404 -8.66 10.50 4.22
C SER A 404 -9.99 9.77 4.42
N ASP A 405 -10.04 8.90 5.43
CA ASP A 405 -11.30 8.64 6.12
C ASP A 405 -11.80 10.02 6.59
N ASN A 406 -12.98 10.47 6.15
CA ASN A 406 -13.60 11.63 6.76
C ASN A 406 -14.28 11.11 8.02
N GLY A 407 -13.53 10.76 9.07
CA GLY A 407 -14.01 9.96 10.21
C GLY A 407 -15.38 10.38 10.73
N PHE A 408 -15.67 11.68 10.79
CA PHE A 408 -16.98 12.23 11.10
C PHE A 408 -18.08 11.97 10.05
N ILE A 409 -17.84 12.26 8.76
CA ILE A 409 -18.82 12.06 7.68
C ILE A 409 -19.00 10.58 7.37
N ASP A 410 -17.92 9.81 7.29
CA ASP A 410 -18.01 8.38 7.03
C ASP A 410 -18.55 7.62 8.24
N ALA A 411 -18.44 8.13 9.49
CA ALA A 411 -19.25 7.65 10.62
C ALA A 411 -20.73 8.06 10.48
N MET A 412 -21.05 9.28 10.06
CA MET A 412 -22.42 9.75 9.85
C MET A 412 -23.16 8.94 8.75
N TRP A 413 -22.48 8.50 7.70
CA TRP A 413 -23.07 7.60 6.69
C TRP A 413 -23.08 6.14 7.15
N ARG A 414 -22.07 5.66 7.88
CA ARG A 414 -22.11 4.34 8.55
C ARG A 414 -23.29 4.23 9.53
N ALA A 415 -23.59 5.29 10.29
CA ALA A 415 -24.77 5.39 11.17
C ALA A 415 -26.13 5.40 10.42
N LYS A 416 -26.12 5.55 9.09
CA LYS A 416 -27.28 5.40 8.20
C LYS A 416 -27.25 4.09 7.41
N GLY A 417 -26.42 3.11 7.84
CA GLY A 417 -26.23 1.83 7.16
C GLY A 417 -25.51 1.92 5.81
N GLN A 418 -24.74 2.99 5.55
CA GLN A 418 -24.14 3.25 4.23
C GLN A 418 -22.62 3.29 4.26
N ALA A 419 -22.01 2.38 3.49
CA ALA A 419 -20.59 2.35 3.21
C ALA A 419 -20.20 3.43 2.19
N SER A 420 -19.69 4.58 2.67
CA SER A 420 -19.06 5.61 1.82
C SER A 420 -17.54 5.65 1.96
N ILE A 421 -16.87 5.98 0.85
CA ILE A 421 -15.46 6.41 0.81
C ILE A 421 -15.41 7.69 -0.04
N ARG A 422 -15.11 8.83 0.56
CA ARG A 422 -14.94 10.10 -0.18
C ARG A 422 -13.48 10.25 -0.63
N LEU A 423 -13.27 10.68 -1.88
CA LEU A 423 -11.94 10.81 -2.50
C LEU A 423 -11.80 12.16 -3.22
N GLN A 424 -10.79 12.93 -2.84
CA GLN A 424 -10.18 13.95 -3.70
C GLN A 424 -9.02 13.28 -4.45
N LEU A 425 -9.19 13.09 -5.75
CA LEU A 425 -8.25 12.37 -6.60
C LEU A 425 -7.18 13.29 -7.20
N VAL A 426 -6.03 12.70 -7.49
CA VAL A 426 -4.94 13.36 -8.23
C VAL A 426 -4.90 12.78 -9.64
N GLU A 427 -4.84 13.63 -10.66
CA GLU A 427 -4.56 13.19 -12.03
C GLU A 427 -3.12 12.64 -12.08
N ASP A 428 -2.93 11.46 -12.67
CA ASP A 428 -1.59 10.90 -12.97
C ASP A 428 -1.22 11.38 -14.38
N VAL A 429 -0.35 12.40 -14.43
CA VAL A 429 -0.20 13.22 -15.64
C VAL A 429 1.18 13.16 -16.26
N ARG A 430 2.03 12.22 -15.82
CA ARG A 430 3.37 11.93 -16.36
C ARG A 430 3.31 11.80 -17.89
N PRO A 431 3.67 12.83 -18.68
CA PRO A 431 3.63 12.74 -20.13
C PRO A 431 4.88 11.99 -20.56
N VAL A 432 4.76 11.01 -21.45
CA VAL A 432 5.91 10.18 -21.87
C VAL A 432 7.01 11.07 -22.44
N GLY A 433 8.14 11.15 -21.75
CA GLY A 433 9.29 12.00 -22.10
C GLY A 433 9.34 13.38 -21.43
N VAL A 434 8.28 13.86 -20.76
CA VAL A 434 8.25 15.18 -20.11
C VAL A 434 8.50 15.04 -18.60
N MET A 435 9.76 14.75 -18.26
CA MET A 435 10.29 14.85 -16.89
C MET A 435 11.09 16.15 -16.79
N HIS A 436 10.94 16.93 -15.71
CA HIS A 436 11.70 18.15 -15.52
C HIS A 436 13.19 17.81 -15.30
N LYS A 437 14.02 18.08 -16.31
CA LYS A 437 15.48 18.11 -16.13
C LYS A 437 15.82 19.34 -15.31
N VAL A 438 16.18 19.16 -14.04
CA VAL A 438 16.62 20.25 -13.14
C VAL A 438 17.74 21.04 -13.81
N ARG A 439 17.41 22.25 -14.26
CA ARG A 439 18.36 23.11 -14.98
C ARG A 439 19.29 23.81 -13.98
N PRO A 440 20.58 23.97 -14.28
CA PRO A 440 21.43 24.87 -13.51
C PRO A 440 20.83 26.28 -13.51
N ILE A 441 20.74 26.89 -12.33
CA ILE A 441 20.53 28.32 -12.19
C ILE A 441 21.86 28.87 -11.72
N ALA A 442 22.56 29.60 -12.59
CA ALA A 442 23.86 30.19 -12.28
C ALA A 442 23.66 31.62 -11.78
N PHE A 443 23.98 31.86 -10.51
CA PHE A 443 24.07 33.22 -9.95
C PHE A 443 25.51 33.70 -10.09
N GLY A 444 25.85 34.24 -11.25
CA GLY A 444 27.19 34.76 -11.54
C GLY A 444 27.24 35.63 -12.80
N PRO A 445 28.22 36.54 -12.91
CA PRO A 445 28.40 37.38 -14.09
C PRO A 445 28.88 36.52 -15.27
N GLY A 446 27.98 36.26 -16.21
CA GLY A 446 28.25 35.45 -17.39
C GLY A 446 26.98 35.17 -18.18
N GLU A 447 26.09 34.33 -17.63
CA GLU A 447 24.88 33.90 -18.35
C GLU A 447 23.72 33.54 -17.39
N ALA A 448 23.48 34.38 -16.39
CA ALA A 448 22.49 34.15 -15.34
C ALA A 448 21.04 34.17 -15.86
N ARG A 449 20.49 32.99 -16.21
CA ARG A 449 19.06 32.83 -16.51
C ARG A 449 18.22 33.27 -15.29
N VAL A 450 17.38 34.28 -15.51
CA VAL A 450 16.33 34.69 -14.56
C VAL A 450 15.41 33.50 -14.23
N PRO A 451 15.28 33.08 -12.95
CA PRO A 451 14.45 31.95 -12.55
C PRO A 451 12.98 32.13 -12.90
N LEU A 452 12.32 31.04 -13.30
CA LEU A 452 10.89 30.99 -13.57
C LEU A 452 10.13 30.36 -12.40
N LEU A 453 9.54 31.21 -11.55
CA LEU A 453 8.53 30.83 -10.58
C LEU A 453 7.20 30.56 -11.28
N CYS A 454 6.42 29.59 -10.81
CA CYS A 454 5.12 29.27 -11.42
C CYS A 454 4.03 29.02 -10.39
N TYR A 455 2.82 29.52 -10.67
CA TYR A 455 1.58 29.20 -9.96
C TYR A 455 0.56 28.59 -10.92
N HIS A 456 -0.25 27.64 -10.45
CA HIS A 456 -1.48 27.23 -11.15
C HIS A 456 -2.66 27.03 -10.20
N GLY A 457 -3.87 27.33 -10.69
CA GLY A 457 -5.12 27.06 -10.00
C GLY A 457 -6.09 28.24 -10.00
N ASN A 458 -6.86 28.39 -8.92
CA ASN A 458 -7.81 29.49 -8.76
C ASN A 458 -7.11 30.77 -8.25
N HIS A 459 -7.49 31.91 -8.82
CA HIS A 459 -6.78 33.19 -8.68
C HIS A 459 -6.66 33.74 -7.25
N MET A 460 -7.65 33.48 -6.38
CA MET A 460 -7.68 34.03 -5.01
C MET A 460 -6.46 33.63 -4.16
N HIS A 461 -5.84 32.48 -4.45
CA HIS A 461 -4.67 31.98 -3.70
C HIS A 461 -3.33 32.55 -4.17
N ILE A 462 -3.22 33.02 -5.42
CA ILE A 462 -2.01 33.76 -5.85
C ILE A 462 -2.13 35.24 -5.50
N GLN A 463 -3.35 35.79 -5.52
CA GLN A 463 -3.68 37.15 -5.10
C GLN A 463 -3.21 37.50 -3.68
N SER A 464 -3.27 36.56 -2.72
CA SER A 464 -2.76 36.72 -1.36
C SER A 464 -1.22 36.73 -1.30
N LEU A 465 -0.55 35.99 -2.19
CA LEU A 465 0.90 35.83 -2.22
C LEU A 465 1.61 36.95 -3.01
N LEU A 466 0.94 37.59 -3.99
CA LEU A 466 1.53 38.65 -4.83
C LEU A 466 2.28 39.76 -4.06
N PRO A 467 1.79 40.31 -2.93
CA PRO A 467 2.53 41.34 -2.19
C PRO A 467 3.90 40.84 -1.69
N VAL A 468 3.95 39.66 -1.06
CA VAL A 468 5.19 39.08 -0.48
C VAL A 468 6.20 38.70 -1.55
N LEU A 469 5.75 38.38 -2.78
CA LEU A 469 6.65 38.18 -3.91
C LEU A 469 7.30 39.49 -4.39
N GLY A 470 6.71 40.66 -4.08
CA GLY A 470 7.30 41.97 -4.38
C GLY A 470 8.52 42.31 -3.50
N ASP A 471 8.60 41.74 -2.30
CA ASP A 471 9.73 41.93 -1.37
C ASP A 471 11.02 41.20 -1.83
N ILE A 472 10.93 40.31 -2.83
CA ILE A 472 12.03 39.48 -3.29
C ILE A 472 12.98 40.31 -4.17
N ARG A 473 14.13 40.69 -3.58
CA ARG A 473 15.16 41.53 -4.22
C ARG A 473 15.85 40.91 -5.43
N ASN A 474 15.93 39.57 -5.49
CA ASN A 474 16.56 38.86 -6.60
C ASN A 474 15.62 38.82 -7.81
N PRO A 475 16.07 39.08 -9.05
CA PRO A 475 15.19 39.07 -10.21
C PRO A 475 14.67 37.66 -10.52
N PHE A 476 13.36 37.54 -10.72
CA PHE A 476 12.66 36.33 -11.15
C PHE A 476 11.59 36.67 -12.21
N LYS A 477 11.04 35.65 -12.86
CA LYS A 477 9.81 35.72 -13.65
C LYS A 477 8.74 34.88 -12.96
N LEU A 478 7.49 35.33 -12.97
CA LEU A 478 6.35 34.62 -12.41
C LEU A 478 5.36 34.26 -13.51
N ARG A 479 5.14 32.97 -13.77
CA ARG A 479 4.05 32.51 -14.65
C ARG A 479 2.83 32.12 -13.83
N VAL A 480 1.67 32.67 -14.17
CA VAL A 480 0.42 32.51 -13.43
C VAL A 480 -0.63 31.85 -14.32
N LEU A 481 -0.87 30.55 -14.10
CA LEU A 481 -1.82 29.74 -14.86
C LEU A 481 -3.20 29.72 -14.18
N VAL A 482 -4.10 30.57 -14.66
CA VAL A 482 -5.43 30.80 -14.07
C VAL A 482 -6.54 30.79 -15.13
N GLU A 483 -7.79 30.74 -14.68
CA GLU A 483 -8.97 30.85 -15.54
C GLU A 483 -8.94 32.14 -16.40
N PRO A 484 -9.38 32.10 -17.68
CA PRO A 484 -9.25 33.25 -18.60
C PRO A 484 -9.94 34.54 -18.17
N ARG A 485 -10.89 34.48 -17.22
CA ARG A 485 -11.56 35.65 -16.64
C ARG A 485 -10.71 36.36 -15.59
N ALA A 486 -9.82 35.65 -14.89
CA ALA A 486 -9.06 36.19 -13.79
C ALA A 486 -7.73 36.83 -14.20
N THR A 487 -7.19 36.50 -15.38
CA THR A 487 -5.92 37.07 -15.89
C THR A 487 -5.95 38.59 -15.91
N LYS A 488 -7.05 39.20 -16.40
CA LYS A 488 -7.23 40.66 -16.43
C LYS A 488 -7.29 41.30 -15.03
N ALA A 489 -7.88 40.60 -14.05
CA ALA A 489 -8.01 41.11 -12.69
C ALA A 489 -6.66 41.07 -11.95
N LEU A 490 -5.91 39.97 -12.09
CA LEU A 490 -4.57 39.84 -11.53
C LEU A 490 -3.55 40.76 -12.21
N ALA A 491 -3.66 40.99 -13.53
CA ALA A 491 -2.81 41.95 -14.23
C ALA A 491 -2.93 43.35 -13.62
N LYS A 492 -4.16 43.87 -13.47
CA LYS A 492 -4.41 45.16 -12.81
C LYS A 492 -3.86 45.22 -11.37
N GLN A 493 -3.87 44.10 -10.63
CA GLN A 493 -3.28 44.03 -9.30
C GLN A 493 -1.74 44.10 -9.34
N VAL A 494 -1.10 43.42 -10.30
CA VAL A 494 0.36 43.47 -10.51
C VAL A 494 0.81 44.86 -10.95
N ASP A 495 0.07 45.51 -11.85
CA ASP A 495 0.31 46.90 -12.26
C ASP A 495 0.25 47.85 -11.05
N ALA A 496 -0.74 47.66 -10.16
CA ALA A 496 -0.92 48.44 -8.93
C ALA A 496 0.08 48.11 -7.79
N LEU A 497 0.95 47.10 -7.97
CA LEU A 497 2.07 46.79 -7.08
C LEU A 497 3.41 47.35 -7.62
N GLU A 498 3.38 48.15 -8.69
CA GLU A 498 4.56 48.69 -9.39
C GLU A 498 5.57 47.62 -9.87
N TRP A 499 5.10 46.39 -10.09
CA TRP A 499 5.93 45.32 -10.64
C TRP A 499 6.37 45.65 -12.06
N ARG A 500 7.64 45.40 -12.37
CA ARG A 500 8.22 45.73 -13.69
C ARG A 500 7.54 44.90 -14.78
N ALA A 501 7.04 45.59 -15.81
CA ALA A 501 6.43 44.96 -16.98
C ALA A 501 7.34 43.86 -17.57
N GLY A 502 6.76 42.69 -17.86
CA GLY A 502 7.50 41.52 -18.34
C GLY A 502 8.10 40.60 -17.25
N MET A 503 7.95 40.93 -15.95
CA MET A 503 8.24 39.99 -14.86
C MET A 503 7.09 39.00 -14.59
N VAL A 504 5.85 39.27 -15.04
CA VAL A 504 4.70 38.36 -14.87
C VAL A 504 4.11 37.92 -16.22
N ASP A 505 3.85 36.62 -16.35
CA ASP A 505 3.30 35.94 -17.52
C ASP A 505 1.94 35.30 -17.18
N PHE A 506 0.84 35.93 -17.59
CA PHE A 506 -0.52 35.47 -17.31
C PHE A 506 -1.04 34.52 -18.39
N VAL A 507 -0.81 33.22 -18.18
CA VAL A 507 -1.21 32.17 -19.11
C VAL A 507 -2.63 31.69 -18.81
N ALA A 508 -3.50 31.69 -19.81
CA ALA A 508 -4.83 31.11 -19.72
C ALA A 508 -4.76 29.59 -19.50
N TYR A 509 -5.47 29.09 -18.49
CA TYR A 509 -5.48 27.67 -18.14
C TYR A 509 -6.02 26.78 -19.29
N ASP A 510 -5.13 25.96 -19.88
CA ASP A 510 -5.46 24.91 -20.85
C ASP A 510 -5.00 23.55 -20.27
N PRO A 511 -5.92 22.61 -19.95
CA PRO A 511 -5.57 21.31 -19.38
C PRO A 511 -4.73 20.42 -20.33
N ARG A 512 -4.62 20.79 -21.62
CA ARG A 512 -3.76 20.09 -22.59
C ARG A 512 -2.31 20.59 -22.56
N LYS A 513 -2.08 21.84 -22.15
CA LYS A 513 -0.76 22.51 -22.19
C LYS A 513 -0.16 22.83 -20.81
N ILE A 514 -0.97 22.84 -19.75
CA ILE A 514 -0.54 23.17 -18.39
C ILE A 514 0.75 22.44 -17.99
N TYR A 515 0.89 21.15 -18.31
CA TYR A 515 2.06 20.34 -17.96
C TYR A 515 3.33 20.73 -18.74
N GLN A 516 3.20 21.26 -19.96
CA GLN A 516 4.33 21.80 -20.72
C GLN A 516 4.80 23.11 -20.08
N HIS A 517 3.87 24.04 -19.84
CA HIS A 517 4.15 25.32 -19.18
C HIS A 517 4.70 25.17 -17.76
N LEU A 518 4.29 24.13 -17.02
CA LEU A 518 4.77 23.84 -15.67
C LEU A 518 6.13 23.09 -15.67
N ALA A 519 6.46 22.32 -16.70
CA ALA A 519 7.75 21.64 -16.81
C ALA A 519 8.93 22.58 -17.15
N GLU A 520 8.65 23.81 -17.60
CA GLU A 520 9.65 24.87 -17.82
C GLU A 520 10.11 25.58 -16.53
N CYS A 521 9.31 25.46 -15.46
CA CYS A 521 9.45 26.21 -14.22
C CYS A 521 10.62 25.71 -13.38
N ASP A 522 11.33 26.63 -12.73
CA ASP A 522 12.45 26.29 -11.85
C ASP A 522 12.01 26.16 -10.37
N LEU A 523 10.84 26.70 -10.02
CA LEU A 523 10.22 26.59 -8.69
C LEU A 523 8.68 26.74 -8.77
N GLY A 524 7.96 25.82 -8.13
CA GLY A 524 6.50 25.83 -8.03
C GLY A 524 5.97 26.50 -6.77
N LEU A 525 4.93 27.31 -6.90
CA LEU A 525 4.24 27.99 -5.82
C LEU A 525 2.83 27.38 -5.66
N ALA A 526 2.51 26.84 -4.49
CA ALA A 526 1.18 26.32 -4.17
C ALA A 526 0.60 26.90 -2.85
N PRO A 527 0.45 28.24 -2.75
CA PRO A 527 -0.24 28.86 -1.63
C PRO A 527 -1.66 28.33 -1.47
N SER A 528 -2.07 28.17 -0.22
CA SER A 528 -3.40 27.76 0.24
C SER A 528 -4.06 28.78 1.16
N GLU A 529 -3.30 29.73 1.71
CA GLU A 529 -3.82 30.89 2.43
C GLU A 529 -4.59 31.83 1.49
N VAL A 530 -5.77 32.26 1.94
CA VAL A 530 -6.66 33.19 1.24
C VAL A 530 -7.12 34.25 2.23
N ALA A 531 -7.00 35.52 1.85
CA ALA A 531 -7.49 36.63 2.67
C ALA A 531 -8.99 36.45 2.97
N PRO A 532 -9.43 36.60 4.23
CA PRO A 532 -10.85 36.61 4.55
C PRO A 532 -11.52 37.86 3.94
N ALA A 533 -12.80 37.74 3.55
CA ALA A 533 -13.58 38.83 2.97
C ALA A 533 -14.16 39.81 4.03
N GLY A 534 -13.60 39.81 5.25
CA GLY A 534 -14.04 40.60 6.39
C GLY A 534 -12.94 40.69 7.45
N ASP A 535 -13.16 41.47 8.51
CA ASP A 535 -12.18 41.75 9.56
C ASP A 535 -11.65 40.46 10.21
N VAL A 536 -10.33 40.26 10.13
CA VAL A 536 -9.59 39.14 10.72
C VAL A 536 -9.85 39.05 12.23
N GLY A 537 -9.79 40.18 12.94
CA GLY A 537 -10.08 40.24 14.37
C GLY A 537 -11.55 40.01 14.69
N GLN A 538 -12.48 40.34 13.80
CA GLN A 538 -13.90 40.00 13.99
C GLN A 538 -14.09 38.48 13.88
N VAL A 539 -13.46 37.83 12.90
CA VAL A 539 -13.48 36.36 12.78
C VAL A 539 -12.81 35.72 14.00
N ALA A 540 -11.66 36.22 14.45
CA ALA A 540 -10.98 35.79 15.68
C ALA A 540 -11.93 35.74 16.88
N ARG A 541 -12.55 36.89 17.18
CA ARG A 541 -13.47 37.07 18.32
C ARG A 541 -14.72 36.17 18.20
N GLN A 542 -15.15 35.83 16.99
CA GLN A 542 -16.29 34.93 16.74
C GLN A 542 -15.92 33.45 16.88
N THR A 543 -14.69 33.04 16.56
CA THR A 543 -14.28 31.63 16.61
C THR A 543 -13.64 31.20 17.93
N ALA A 544 -12.95 32.11 18.64
CA ALA A 544 -12.24 31.80 19.89
C ALA A 544 -13.08 31.05 20.97
N PRO A 545 -14.39 31.30 21.16
CA PRO A 545 -15.21 30.54 22.11
C PRO A 545 -15.42 29.05 21.77
N SER A 546 -14.97 28.59 20.60
CA SER A 546 -15.13 27.19 20.14
C SER A 546 -13.96 26.27 20.52
N PHE A 547 -12.91 26.81 21.16
CA PHE A 547 -11.67 26.11 21.47
C PHE A 547 -11.45 25.99 22.98
N VAL A 548 -10.57 25.07 23.39
CA VAL A 548 -10.30 24.80 24.82
C VAL A 548 -9.22 25.77 25.28
N GLN A 549 -9.53 26.61 26.27
CA GLN A 549 -8.71 27.75 26.71
C GLN A 549 -7.40 27.32 27.41
N VAL A 550 -6.44 26.82 26.62
CA VAL A 550 -5.08 26.46 27.07
C VAL A 550 -4.06 27.04 26.07
N ASP A 551 -3.67 28.29 26.32
CA ASP A 551 -2.51 28.96 25.70
C ASP A 551 -2.60 29.26 24.17
N GLU A 552 -3.80 29.60 23.67
CA GLU A 552 -4.04 30.01 22.27
C GLU A 552 -4.11 31.55 22.11
N GLN A 553 -3.54 32.11 21.02
CA GLN A 553 -3.83 33.49 20.61
C GLN A 553 -5.11 33.55 19.75
N PRO A 554 -5.93 34.62 19.82
CA PRO A 554 -7.15 34.74 19.01
C PRO A 554 -6.91 34.60 17.49
N GLU A 555 -5.73 35.00 17.00
CA GLU A 555 -5.37 34.98 15.59
C GLU A 555 -4.86 33.61 15.09
N ASP A 556 -4.40 32.71 15.98
CA ASP A 556 -3.69 31.47 15.60
C ASP A 556 -4.50 30.57 14.65
N MET A 557 -5.84 30.53 14.82
CA MET A 557 -6.75 29.74 13.99
C MET A 557 -7.44 30.51 12.86
N VAL A 558 -7.29 31.83 12.77
CA VAL A 558 -8.04 32.66 11.78
C VAL A 558 -7.43 32.57 10.38
N LYS A 559 -6.15 32.19 10.29
CA LYS A 559 -5.53 31.80 9.02
C LYS A 559 -6.25 30.58 8.46
N ARG A 560 -7.23 30.84 7.59
CA ARG A 560 -8.04 29.83 6.90
C ARG A 560 -7.17 28.87 6.10
N CYS A 561 -6.77 27.77 6.76
CA CYS A 561 -6.68 26.47 6.14
C CYS A 561 -8.05 26.21 5.48
N LYS A 562 -8.15 26.51 4.19
CA LYS A 562 -9.38 26.32 3.42
C LYS A 562 -9.87 24.89 3.65
N ARG A 563 -11.16 24.68 3.95
CA ARG A 563 -11.78 23.33 4.07
C ARG A 563 -11.79 22.55 2.73
N THR A 564 -11.24 23.16 1.68
CA THR A 564 -10.73 22.54 0.45
C THR A 564 -9.30 23.03 0.18
N SER A 565 -8.39 22.72 1.09
CA SER A 565 -6.96 22.70 0.80
C SER A 565 -6.73 21.74 -0.37
N ASN A 566 -5.68 21.99 -1.15
CA ASN A 566 -5.48 21.24 -2.37
C ASN A 566 -4.02 20.93 -2.60
N ALA A 567 -3.55 19.88 -1.92
CA ALA A 567 -2.34 19.13 -2.26
C ALA A 567 -2.17 18.95 -3.77
N GLY A 568 -3.27 18.76 -4.52
CA GLY A 568 -3.32 18.67 -5.98
C GLY A 568 -2.56 19.77 -6.74
N ARG A 569 -2.41 21.00 -6.20
CA ARG A 569 -1.55 22.03 -6.82
C ARG A 569 -0.08 21.65 -6.73
N ALA A 570 0.41 21.41 -5.51
CA ALA A 570 1.78 20.97 -5.27
C ALA A 570 2.09 19.69 -6.06
N PHE A 571 1.14 18.76 -6.08
CA PHE A 571 1.28 17.43 -6.66
C PHE A 571 1.50 17.41 -8.18
N VAL A 572 1.08 18.44 -8.90
CA VAL A 572 1.46 18.59 -10.33
C VAL A 572 2.95 18.94 -10.45
N PHE A 573 3.47 19.84 -9.62
CA PHE A 573 4.91 20.13 -9.57
C PHE A 573 5.72 18.88 -9.16
N MET A 574 5.27 18.18 -8.10
CA MET A 574 5.90 16.92 -7.64
C MET A 574 5.95 15.85 -8.75
N GLN A 575 4.85 15.65 -9.49
CA GLN A 575 4.81 14.71 -10.61
C GLN A 575 5.76 15.07 -11.74
N LEU A 576 5.94 16.36 -12.04
CA LEU A 576 6.88 16.83 -13.03
C LEU A 576 8.35 16.78 -12.55
N GLY A 577 8.57 16.75 -11.23
CA GLY A 577 9.90 16.90 -10.62
C GLY A 577 10.34 18.36 -10.48
N VAL A 578 9.40 19.30 -10.41
CA VAL A 578 9.67 20.71 -10.11
C VAL A 578 9.62 20.89 -8.60
N PRO A 579 10.66 21.45 -7.94
CA PRO A 579 10.63 21.70 -6.50
C PRO A 579 9.52 22.71 -6.19
N ALA A 580 8.86 22.59 -5.02
CA ALA A 580 7.73 23.46 -4.68
C ALA A 580 7.74 23.95 -3.23
N ILE A 581 7.11 25.11 -3.02
CA ILE A 581 6.80 25.68 -1.71
C ILE A 581 5.27 25.69 -1.53
N VAL A 582 4.82 25.36 -0.33
CA VAL A 582 3.41 25.22 0.08
C VAL A 582 3.17 25.99 1.38
N ASP A 583 1.94 26.43 1.64
CA ASP A 583 1.58 26.91 2.99
C ASP A 583 1.48 25.74 3.99
N ALA A 584 1.74 26.03 5.26
CA ALA A 584 1.43 25.13 6.37
C ALA A 584 -0.09 24.90 6.50
N CYS A 585 -0.55 23.78 5.95
CA CYS A 585 -1.84 23.18 6.28
C CYS A 585 -1.66 21.67 6.53
N PRO A 586 -2.63 20.99 7.18
CA PRO A 586 -2.49 19.57 7.51
C PRO A 586 -2.20 18.68 6.29
N GLU A 587 -2.76 18.98 5.11
CA GLU A 587 -2.41 18.26 3.88
C GLU A 587 -0.93 18.45 3.52
N SER A 588 -0.44 19.69 3.46
CA SER A 588 0.95 20.02 3.16
C SER A 588 1.95 19.31 4.07
N VAL A 589 1.68 19.29 5.37
CA VAL A 589 2.56 18.68 6.38
C VAL A 589 2.58 17.15 6.25
N LEU A 590 1.48 16.52 5.85
CA LEU A 590 1.41 15.06 5.66
C LEU A 590 2.23 14.55 4.46
N PHE A 591 2.58 15.40 3.49
CA PHE A 591 3.44 15.02 2.36
C PHE A 591 4.79 15.76 2.32
N SER A 592 5.07 16.67 3.27
CA SER A 592 6.26 17.52 3.23
C SER A 592 7.58 16.76 3.30
N SER A 593 7.59 15.55 3.86
CA SER A 593 8.74 14.66 3.88
C SER A 593 8.44 13.26 3.32
N PHE A 594 9.48 12.62 2.82
CA PHE A 594 9.45 11.27 2.26
C PHE A 594 10.83 10.63 2.41
N ASN A 595 10.90 9.44 3.02
CA ASN A 595 12.16 8.79 3.42
C ASN A 595 13.09 9.77 4.18
N GLU A 596 12.54 10.43 5.22
CA GLU A 596 13.22 11.42 6.10
C GLU A 596 13.70 12.72 5.42
N LYS A 597 13.58 12.85 4.10
CA LYS A 597 14.00 14.02 3.32
C LYS A 597 12.82 14.89 2.89
N PRO A 598 12.99 16.21 2.66
CA PRO A 598 11.89 17.07 2.23
C PRO A 598 11.47 16.80 0.78
N THR A 599 10.16 16.92 0.50
CA THR A 599 9.59 16.90 -0.86
C THR A 599 9.18 18.29 -1.32
N VAL A 600 8.74 19.13 -0.38
CA VAL A 600 8.37 20.55 -0.54
C VAL A 600 8.84 21.31 0.69
N LEU A 601 9.06 22.62 0.57
CA LEU A 601 9.21 23.46 1.76
C LEU A 601 7.85 23.98 2.22
N VAL A 602 7.65 23.99 3.54
CA VAL A 602 6.41 24.41 4.18
C VAL A 602 6.58 25.81 4.75
N SER A 603 5.81 26.76 4.25
CA SER A 603 5.73 28.12 4.73
C SER A 603 4.80 28.20 5.94
N TYR A 604 5.39 28.22 7.14
CA TYR A 604 4.65 28.32 8.41
C TYR A 604 4.14 29.75 8.72
N ARG A 605 4.59 30.76 7.97
CA ARG A 605 4.17 32.16 8.10
C ARG A 605 4.16 32.81 6.72
N HIS A 606 3.12 33.58 6.40
CA HIS A 606 2.98 34.22 5.08
C HIS A 606 4.20 35.07 4.66
N ALA A 607 4.80 35.79 5.62
CA ALA A 607 6.02 36.58 5.38
C ALA A 607 7.29 35.74 5.12
N ALA A 608 7.29 34.43 5.38
CA ALA A 608 8.45 33.56 5.14
C ALA A 608 8.59 33.13 3.67
N TRP A 609 7.56 33.34 2.81
CA TRP A 609 7.61 32.94 1.40
C TRP A 609 8.77 33.58 0.64
N SER A 610 9.07 34.87 0.89
CA SER A 610 10.17 35.58 0.22
C SER A 610 11.54 34.98 0.56
N GLN A 611 11.77 34.66 1.84
CA GLN A 611 12.98 33.98 2.31
C GLN A 611 13.08 32.55 1.75
N LEU A 612 12.02 31.75 1.86
CA LEU A 612 12.01 30.37 1.35
C LEU A 612 12.24 30.30 -0.17
N ILE A 613 11.73 31.26 -0.93
CA ILE A 613 12.04 31.39 -2.36
C ILE A 613 13.50 31.78 -2.56
N ALA A 614 14.04 32.73 -1.79
CA ALA A 614 15.44 33.12 -1.87
C ALA A 614 16.39 31.93 -1.55
N ASP A 615 16.11 31.16 -0.50
CA ASP A 615 16.89 29.98 -0.09
C ASP A 615 16.87 28.89 -1.17
N VAL A 616 15.68 28.54 -1.67
CA VAL A 616 15.52 27.53 -2.73
C VAL A 616 16.13 28.00 -4.05
N LEU A 617 16.17 29.29 -4.35
CA LEU A 617 16.88 29.82 -5.52
C LEU A 617 18.40 29.89 -5.29
N ALA A 618 18.87 30.15 -4.07
CA ALA A 618 20.29 30.19 -3.74
C ALA A 618 20.94 28.79 -3.83
N ASP A 619 20.30 27.73 -3.31
CA ASP A 619 20.92 26.40 -3.19
C ASP A 619 20.51 25.39 -4.31
N PRO A 620 21.43 25.02 -5.23
CA PRO A 620 21.17 24.02 -6.26
C PRO A 620 21.02 22.58 -5.72
N TRP A 621 21.56 22.26 -4.55
CA TRP A 621 21.43 20.95 -3.92
C TRP A 621 20.03 20.78 -3.32
N LEU A 622 19.55 21.75 -2.56
CA LEU A 622 18.17 21.79 -2.07
C LEU A 622 17.14 21.66 -3.21
N ARG A 623 17.34 22.35 -4.35
CA ARG A 623 16.47 22.17 -5.54
C ARG A 623 16.50 20.75 -6.09
N ARG A 624 17.68 20.15 -6.21
CA ARG A 624 17.84 18.76 -6.70
C ARG A 624 17.21 17.75 -5.74
N GLU A 625 17.36 17.96 -4.44
CA GLU A 625 16.78 17.08 -3.42
C GLU A 625 15.25 17.17 -3.41
N LEU A 626 14.68 18.38 -3.32
CA LEU A 626 13.23 18.61 -3.41
C LEU A 626 12.65 18.04 -4.71
N SER A 627 13.30 18.29 -5.86
CA SER A 627 12.92 17.73 -7.16
C SER A 627 12.91 16.20 -7.16
N SER A 628 13.99 15.57 -6.71
CA SER A 628 14.14 14.11 -6.73
C SER A 628 13.17 13.41 -5.76
N ASN A 629 13.04 13.92 -4.54
CA ASN A 629 12.17 13.33 -3.51
C ASN A 629 10.69 13.52 -3.84
N SER A 630 10.30 14.70 -4.34
CA SER A 630 8.92 14.96 -4.76
C SER A 630 8.51 14.07 -5.94
N HIS A 631 9.40 13.88 -6.92
CA HIS A 631 9.15 12.95 -8.02
C HIS A 631 9.10 11.49 -7.55
N ALA A 632 10.00 11.07 -6.65
CA ALA A 632 9.98 9.72 -6.07
C ALA A 632 8.70 9.45 -5.27
N PHE A 633 8.26 10.41 -4.44
CA PHE A 633 6.96 10.37 -3.76
C PHE A 633 5.82 10.26 -4.78
N ALA A 634 5.83 11.08 -5.82
CA ALA A 634 4.79 11.09 -6.85
C ALA A 634 4.68 9.75 -7.60
N VAL A 635 5.82 9.18 -8.02
CA VAL A 635 5.89 7.88 -8.69
C VAL A 635 5.43 6.74 -7.76
N ARG A 636 5.75 6.80 -6.46
CA ARG A 636 5.37 5.76 -5.47
C ARG A 636 3.91 5.86 -5.00
N HIS A 637 3.33 7.06 -4.97
CA HIS A 637 2.07 7.30 -4.25
C HIS A 637 0.95 7.99 -5.03
N LEU A 638 1.26 8.70 -6.12
CA LEU A 638 0.31 9.54 -6.86
C LEU A 638 -0.06 9.00 -8.25
N THR A 639 0.55 7.89 -8.68
CA THR A 639 0.15 7.24 -9.94
C THR A 639 -1.25 6.64 -9.86
N THR A 640 -1.94 6.51 -11.00
CA THR A 640 -3.33 5.98 -11.01
C THR A 640 -3.38 4.58 -10.45
N ARG A 641 -2.38 3.73 -10.76
CA ARG A 641 -2.30 2.37 -10.18
C ARG A 641 -2.05 2.43 -8.68
N ALA A 642 -1.13 3.25 -8.17
CA ALA A 642 -0.86 3.34 -6.73
C ALA A 642 -2.08 3.87 -5.93
N GLN A 643 -2.78 4.88 -6.45
CA GLN A 643 -4.03 5.38 -5.85
C GLN A 643 -5.13 4.31 -5.92
N ALA A 644 -5.28 3.60 -7.03
CA ALA A 644 -6.26 2.52 -7.18
C ALA A 644 -5.95 1.30 -6.28
N THR A 645 -4.68 0.97 -6.02
CA THR A 645 -4.29 -0.08 -5.07
C THR A 645 -4.59 0.32 -3.62
N LYS A 646 -4.35 1.58 -3.23
CA LYS A 646 -4.79 2.12 -1.93
C LYS A 646 -6.31 2.06 -1.79
N LEU A 647 -7.03 2.43 -2.86
CA LEU A 647 -8.49 2.40 -2.91
C LEU A 647 -9.04 0.98 -2.81
N LEU A 648 -8.47 0.02 -3.55
CA LEU A 648 -8.80 -1.40 -3.48
C LEU A 648 -8.76 -1.94 -2.04
N HIS A 649 -7.68 -1.64 -1.31
CA HIS A 649 -7.53 -2.08 0.08
C HIS A 649 -8.54 -1.39 1.02
N ARG A 650 -8.86 -0.11 0.82
CA ARG A 650 -9.90 0.59 1.60
C ARG A 650 -11.30 0.03 1.31
N VAL A 651 -11.65 -0.17 0.04
CA VAL A 651 -12.94 -0.72 -0.40
C VAL A 651 -13.14 -2.13 0.15
N GLY A 652 -12.10 -2.97 0.17
CA GLY A 652 -12.21 -4.32 0.71
C GLY A 652 -12.45 -4.35 2.23
N CYS A 653 -11.76 -3.50 2.99
CA CYS A 653 -12.06 -3.28 4.40
C CYS A 653 -13.52 -2.83 4.61
N THR A 654 -13.98 -1.82 3.86
CA THR A 654 -15.37 -1.33 3.99
C THR A 654 -16.41 -2.36 3.55
N SER A 655 -16.10 -3.21 2.56
CA SER A 655 -17.00 -4.27 2.08
C SER A 655 -17.22 -5.35 3.13
N LEU A 656 -16.21 -5.70 3.94
CA LEU A 656 -16.41 -6.61 5.08
C LEU A 656 -17.44 -6.05 6.08
N ILE A 657 -17.28 -4.79 6.52
CA ILE A 657 -18.21 -4.15 7.45
C ILE A 657 -19.64 -4.18 6.91
N ALA A 658 -19.83 -3.81 5.63
CA ALA A 658 -21.14 -3.75 4.97
C ALA A 658 -21.82 -5.11 4.77
N ASN A 659 -21.11 -6.23 4.95
CA ASN A 659 -21.70 -7.57 4.90
C ASN A 659 -22.09 -8.09 6.30
N HIS A 660 -21.46 -7.59 7.37
CA HIS A 660 -21.68 -8.05 8.76
C HIS A 660 -22.69 -7.22 9.56
N SER A 661 -23.12 -6.05 9.07
CA SER A 661 -24.12 -5.20 9.75
C SER A 661 -25.49 -5.87 9.98
N ASP A 662 -25.82 -6.86 9.15
CA ASP A 662 -27.14 -7.51 9.14
C ASP A 662 -27.25 -8.65 10.17
N ASP A 663 -26.13 -9.15 10.70
CA ASP A 663 -26.07 -10.22 11.70
C ASP A 663 -26.32 -9.71 13.15
N VAL A 664 -26.59 -8.40 13.33
CA VAL A 664 -26.49 -7.68 14.63
C VAL A 664 -27.67 -6.73 14.89
N ILE A 665 -28.83 -6.97 14.25
CA ILE A 665 -30.08 -6.22 14.42
C ILE A 665 -31.20 -7.18 14.83
#